data_AF-A0A822AE28-F1
#
_entry.id   AF-A0A822AE28-F1
#
_cell.length_a   1.000
_cell.length_b   1.000
_cell.length_c   1.000
_cell.angle_alpha   90.00
_cell.angle_beta   90.00
_cell.angle_gamma   90.00
#
_symmetry.space_group_name_H-M   'P 1'
#
loop_
_entity.id
_entity.type
_entity.pdbx_description
1 polymer ?
#
loop_
_entity_poly.entity_id
_entity_poly.type
_entity_poly.pdbx_seq_one_letter_code
_entity_poly.pdbx_strand_id
1 'polypeptide(L)'
;AYIYRSVENIIRQCRNVRWSLLSLFALFDLPQSLQYRLLHLICSIPDDEPVTVETSAAIDQMLNSATPSEILSLLKVLHNLGQTGDESGQISNVIFYITCLHPISREYSLRDGRSILTHFASLRPTIISHLLKLASTHIDAVGKVLFSLFRSLPMDIWMPNDNDLSIIEKWFNDISQSTIAFQLALHLIDTMNWQDLPDKRQLCISYTIHCEMALILLKLHLKYCDKSAASKENQLQLQNFTKQTQINLDQWIWTTVLRLQLNQSCLSVDSFIDSMSQEHVPNLNETQRNISTDNGMSDEAINDIRRAIEQYHNLIAYYISFGLDQPGASAAGFFERGIEYLSQLVQNGKYSAAIRVLHDMSGILIRSADYLIEHVQFMTTLKTLLNASDTSMSLLKTASSYLIQQRSYDETTNTKLLTAAILDLLIWLEDNPKFRRLVLLLWFKLLTALKDWNKDSSILFALDNLLTHSFVHDVMNKEVTDHLFELAVSALNPRQNQQVTRSGFLSWIPLPSAVTFAQTYWSSLSIDSSLLSRYPIVSYYFLNAENSFEIDQNVLVELKAELELNPSGKVDQIWKKLIQQRHYPYIPLTSLSIYRWGTMACEMPVSHPLLPLVWEKFFTIYLSKHNNCLHRVGYRLFESPVQTTFLKQMKRSLCQACEYYSSTPTLPYANQLSTFYHSLSLWIDEPRLHDPQLNIIALPKQYDNERLEHLFNADYRIFDIKWLELVDLRQMYETLIKFTNELWSRKRTINDNNNNQRSNANLQRSIMTSSQKLIDLVSNVQRPATNSKITVTNTEQISIPNHQRLR
;
A
#
# COMPACT_ATOMS: atom_id res chain seq x y z
N ALA A 1 40.00 56.42 -3.38
CA ALA A 1 41.21 55.67 -2.97
C ALA A 1 40.88 54.54 -1.99
N TYR A 2 40.27 54.81 -0.83
CA TYR A 2 39.92 53.76 0.14
C TYR A 2 38.81 52.81 -0.35
N ILE A 3 37.70 53.34 -0.88
CA ILE A 3 36.64 52.54 -1.54
C ILE A 3 37.23 51.65 -2.63
N TYR A 4 38.14 52.18 -3.45
CA TYR A 4 38.83 51.42 -4.49
C TYR A 4 39.64 50.25 -3.92
N ARG A 5 40.37 50.44 -2.81
CA ARG A 5 41.12 49.38 -2.13
C ARG A 5 40.23 48.34 -1.43
N SER A 6 39.10 48.76 -0.84
CA SER A 6 38.12 47.85 -0.24
C SER A 6 37.43 47.00 -1.31
N VAL A 7 37.05 47.64 -2.42
CA VAL A 7 36.50 46.97 -3.61
C VAL A 7 37.54 46.03 -4.24
N GLU A 8 38.80 46.42 -4.31
CA GLU A 8 39.91 45.57 -4.78
C GLU A 8 40.14 44.35 -3.86
N ASN A 9 39.99 44.49 -2.55
CA ASN A 9 40.04 43.37 -1.60
C ASN A 9 38.85 42.41 -1.73
N ILE A 10 37.64 42.94 -1.89
CA ILE A 10 36.43 42.12 -2.14
C ILE A 10 36.56 41.37 -3.47
N ILE A 11 37.06 42.03 -4.51
CA ILE A 11 37.34 41.40 -5.82
C ILE A 11 38.43 40.32 -5.70
N ARG A 12 39.40 40.46 -4.78
CA ARG A 12 40.42 39.45 -4.51
C ARG A 12 39.93 38.26 -3.69
N GLN A 13 38.97 38.46 -2.77
CA GLN A 13 38.39 37.40 -1.94
C GLN A 13 37.30 36.61 -2.67
N CYS A 14 36.48 37.26 -3.49
CA CYS A 14 35.49 36.59 -4.33
C CYS A 14 36.16 35.92 -5.54
N ARG A 15 36.34 34.59 -5.50
CA ARG A 15 36.99 33.79 -6.57
C ARG A 15 36.39 33.96 -7.98
N ASN A 16 35.22 34.57 -8.14
CA ASN A 16 34.55 34.82 -9.43
C ASN A 16 34.52 36.32 -9.80
N VAL A 17 35.61 36.78 -10.43
CA VAL A 17 35.92 38.20 -10.72
C VAL A 17 34.97 38.89 -11.72
N ARG A 18 34.19 38.17 -12.52
CA ARG A 18 33.27 38.78 -13.51
C ARG A 18 31.93 39.27 -12.93
N TRP A 19 31.49 38.73 -11.80
CA TRP A 19 30.15 38.97 -11.24
C TRP A 19 30.15 40.04 -10.13
N SER A 20 31.31 40.31 -9.52
CA SER A 20 31.50 41.35 -8.50
C SER A 20 31.34 42.78 -9.01
N LEU A 21 31.55 43.04 -10.30
CA LEU A 21 31.43 44.38 -10.89
C LEU A 21 29.97 44.89 -10.95
N LEU A 22 29.00 44.00 -11.18
CA LEU A 22 27.57 44.37 -11.27
C LEU A 22 26.95 44.66 -9.90
N SER A 23 27.37 43.92 -8.86
CA SER A 23 26.87 44.10 -7.49
C SER A 23 27.43 45.34 -6.80
N LEU A 24 28.62 45.82 -7.22
CA LEU A 24 29.19 47.10 -6.79
C LEU A 24 28.38 48.31 -7.27
N PHE A 25 27.63 48.21 -8.38
CA PHE A 25 26.76 49.30 -8.81
C PHE A 25 25.60 49.56 -7.85
N ALA A 26 25.09 48.51 -7.18
CA ALA A 26 24.02 48.64 -6.19
C ALA A 26 24.46 49.39 -4.92
N LEU A 27 25.76 49.45 -4.63
CA LEU A 27 26.26 50.24 -3.50
C LEU A 27 26.05 51.75 -3.72
N PHE A 28 26.04 52.22 -4.97
CA PHE A 28 25.88 53.65 -5.28
C PHE A 28 24.49 54.19 -4.96
N ASP A 29 23.50 53.32 -4.74
CA ASP A 29 22.14 53.70 -4.34
C ASP A 29 22.01 54.00 -2.83
N LEU A 30 23.06 53.73 -2.03
CA LEU A 30 23.09 54.03 -0.59
C LEU A 30 23.74 55.39 -0.30
N PRO A 31 23.39 56.07 0.81
CA PRO A 31 24.14 57.23 1.31
C PRO A 31 25.63 56.90 1.50
N GLN A 32 26.52 57.84 1.17
CA GLN A 32 27.98 57.63 1.17
C GLN A 32 28.54 57.18 2.55
N SER A 33 27.88 57.59 3.63
CA SER A 33 28.19 57.16 5.00
C SER A 33 27.87 55.68 5.27
N LEU A 34 26.80 55.14 4.67
CA LEU A 34 26.39 53.74 4.79
C LEU A 34 27.20 52.83 3.87
N GLN A 35 27.56 53.31 2.67
CA GLN A 35 28.46 52.60 1.74
C GLN A 35 29.79 52.25 2.41
N TYR A 36 30.41 53.23 3.08
CA TYR A 36 31.70 53.06 3.76
C TYR A 36 31.61 52.04 4.90
N ARG A 37 30.55 52.13 5.73
CA ARG A 37 30.36 51.24 6.88
C ARG A 37 30.01 49.80 6.47
N LEU A 38 29.19 49.62 5.43
CA LEU A 38 28.86 48.29 4.91
C LEU A 38 30.07 47.62 4.24
N LEU A 39 30.88 48.37 3.48
CA LEU A 39 32.13 47.85 2.90
C LEU A 39 33.15 47.47 3.98
N HIS A 40 33.27 48.27 5.05
CA HIS A 40 34.11 47.93 6.19
C HIS A 40 33.60 46.67 6.89
N LEU A 41 32.27 46.55 7.08
CA LEU A 41 31.64 45.42 7.73
C LEU A 41 31.89 44.11 6.99
N ILE A 42 31.60 44.06 5.69
CA ILE A 42 31.77 42.87 4.85
C ILE A 42 33.25 42.43 4.84
N CYS A 43 34.20 43.37 4.80
CA CYS A 43 35.63 43.06 4.83
C CYS A 43 36.16 42.63 6.21
N SER A 44 35.40 42.83 7.29
CA SER A 44 35.83 42.59 8.67
C SER A 44 35.31 41.29 9.30
N ILE A 45 34.43 40.56 8.60
CA ILE A 45 33.86 39.29 9.08
C ILE A 45 34.80 38.15 8.66
N PRO A 46 35.45 37.43 9.59
CA PRO A 46 36.28 36.28 9.26
C PRO A 46 35.46 35.09 8.74
N ASP A 47 36.10 34.25 7.93
CA ASP A 47 35.42 33.27 7.05
C ASP A 47 34.63 32.15 7.74
N ASP A 48 34.77 31.93 9.06
CA ASP A 48 34.17 30.79 9.78
C ASP A 48 33.70 31.07 11.24
N GLU A 49 33.78 32.31 11.74
CA GLU A 49 33.43 32.64 13.13
C GLU A 49 32.14 33.47 13.25
N PRO A 50 31.36 33.31 14.34
CA PRO A 50 30.21 34.16 14.61
C PRO A 50 30.65 35.63 14.67
N VAL A 51 29.76 36.54 14.24
CA VAL A 51 29.94 38.00 14.32
C VAL A 51 30.54 38.36 15.68
N THR A 52 31.81 38.78 15.68
CA THR A 52 32.53 39.16 16.90
C THR A 52 31.83 40.32 17.60
N VAL A 53 32.03 40.46 18.91
CA VAL A 53 31.45 41.56 19.72
C VAL A 53 31.76 42.95 19.14
N GLU A 54 32.91 43.08 18.46
CA GLU A 54 33.33 44.32 17.79
C GLU A 54 32.57 44.59 16.48
N THR A 55 32.24 43.56 15.72
CA THR A 55 31.45 43.69 14.48
C THR A 55 29.96 43.91 14.79
N SER A 56 29.40 43.31 15.85
CA SER A 56 28.03 43.59 16.29
C SER A 56 27.85 45.03 16.77
N ALA A 57 28.81 45.57 17.53
CA ALA A 57 28.76 46.96 18.01
C ALA A 57 28.81 47.98 16.86
N ALA A 58 29.60 47.71 15.81
CA ALA A 58 29.66 48.54 14.61
C ALA A 58 28.35 48.49 13.79
N ILE A 59 27.72 47.31 13.69
CA ILE A 59 26.41 47.15 13.05
C ILE A 59 25.34 47.89 13.86
N ASP A 60 25.33 47.77 15.18
CA ASP A 60 24.37 48.46 16.06
C ASP A 60 24.49 49.97 15.94
N GLN A 61 25.71 50.51 15.92
CA GLN A 61 25.92 51.95 15.72
C GLN A 61 25.43 52.44 14.35
N MET A 62 25.56 51.58 13.32
CA MET A 62 25.06 51.87 11.98
C MET A 62 23.53 51.81 11.91
N LEU A 63 22.90 50.78 12.49
CA LEU A 63 21.46 50.57 12.46
C LEU A 63 20.69 51.57 13.34
N ASN A 64 21.26 51.96 14.49
CA ASN A 64 20.66 52.96 15.38
C ASN A 64 20.64 54.39 14.79
N SER A 65 21.47 54.66 13.78
CA SER A 65 21.52 55.96 13.09
C SER A 65 20.82 55.96 11.73
N ALA A 66 20.32 54.83 11.26
CA ALA A 66 19.69 54.67 9.95
C ALA A 66 18.16 54.80 10.01
N THR A 67 17.58 55.41 8.99
CA THR A 67 16.11 55.46 8.78
C THR A 67 15.57 54.11 8.31
N PRO A 68 14.28 53.79 8.52
CA PRO A 68 13.67 52.56 8.02
C PRO A 68 13.85 52.36 6.50
N SER A 69 13.76 53.44 5.71
CA SER A 69 13.99 53.41 4.26
C SER A 69 15.44 53.07 3.88
N GLU A 70 16.41 53.51 4.66
CA GLU A 70 17.83 53.18 4.45
C GLU A 70 18.10 51.71 4.78
N ILE A 71 17.49 51.16 5.84
CA ILE A 71 17.61 49.74 6.20
C ILE A 71 17.00 48.85 5.11
N LEU A 72 15.86 49.22 4.53
CA LEU A 72 15.26 48.46 3.42
C LEU A 72 16.10 48.55 2.14
N SER A 73 16.72 49.71 1.88
CA SER A 73 17.65 49.88 0.76
C SER A 73 18.91 49.03 0.97
N LEU A 74 19.40 48.96 2.21
CA LEU A 74 20.52 48.10 2.62
C LEU A 74 20.23 46.63 2.33
N LEU A 75 19.03 46.15 2.69
CA LEU A 75 18.59 44.78 2.39
C LEU A 75 18.53 44.49 0.90
N LYS A 76 18.10 45.43 0.06
CA LYS A 76 18.11 45.26 -1.41
C LYS A 76 19.53 45.12 -1.96
N VAL A 77 20.47 45.91 -1.44
CA VAL A 77 21.89 45.81 -1.83
C VAL A 77 22.47 44.46 -1.39
N LEU A 78 22.21 44.04 -0.15
CA LEU A 78 22.62 42.73 0.36
C LEU A 78 21.98 41.58 -0.43
N HIS A 79 20.72 41.71 -0.84
CA HIS A 79 20.04 40.74 -1.70
C HIS A 79 20.78 40.55 -3.03
N ASN A 80 21.07 41.66 -3.73
CA ASN A 80 21.79 41.62 -5.01
C ASN A 80 23.21 41.07 -4.85
N LEU A 81 23.91 41.42 -3.75
CA LEU A 81 25.23 40.88 -3.44
C LEU A 81 25.17 39.36 -3.18
N GLY A 82 24.24 38.89 -2.35
CA GLY A 82 24.17 37.48 -1.97
C GLY A 82 23.67 36.55 -3.08
N GLN A 83 22.86 37.07 -4.03
CA GLN A 83 22.50 36.36 -5.27
C GLN A 83 23.73 35.97 -6.10
N THR A 84 24.82 36.76 -6.02
CA THR A 84 26.02 36.55 -6.84
C THR A 84 27.05 35.59 -6.25
N GLY A 85 26.90 35.15 -4.99
CA GLY A 85 27.82 34.15 -4.41
C GLY A 85 28.06 34.18 -2.89
N ASP A 86 27.02 34.27 -2.04
CA ASP A 86 27.13 33.99 -0.58
C ASP A 86 27.41 32.50 -0.23
N GLU A 87 28.53 31.94 -0.69
CA GLU A 87 28.87 30.52 -0.44
C GLU A 87 29.22 30.24 1.02
N SER A 88 29.78 31.24 1.73
CA SER A 88 30.17 31.17 3.14
C SER A 88 29.06 31.57 4.13
N GLY A 89 27.88 31.99 3.65
CA GLY A 89 26.76 32.40 4.51
C GLY A 89 26.97 33.75 5.23
N GLN A 90 27.99 34.52 4.87
CA GLN A 90 28.33 35.81 5.47
C GLN A 90 27.27 36.87 5.23
N ILE A 91 26.72 36.95 4.01
CA ILE A 91 25.67 37.91 3.69
C ILE A 91 24.38 37.51 4.42
N SER A 92 24.11 36.20 4.47
CA SER A 92 23.00 35.64 5.25
C SER A 92 23.12 35.96 6.76
N ASN A 93 24.33 35.96 7.34
CA ASN A 93 24.58 36.39 8.73
C ASN A 93 24.17 37.84 8.97
N VAL A 94 24.61 38.74 8.11
CA VAL A 94 24.32 40.17 8.24
C VAL A 94 22.83 40.44 8.08
N ILE A 95 22.19 39.78 7.12
CA ILE A 95 20.73 39.87 6.94
C ILE A 95 20.04 39.34 8.19
N PHE A 96 20.41 38.16 8.69
CA PHE A 96 19.85 37.60 9.92
C PHE A 96 20.02 38.54 11.12
N TYR A 97 21.17 39.21 11.25
CA TYR A 97 21.39 40.20 12.31
C TYR A 97 20.43 41.38 12.21
N ILE A 98 20.32 41.99 11.03
CA ILE A 98 19.44 43.14 10.77
C ILE A 98 17.98 42.75 11.01
N THR A 99 17.58 41.54 10.60
CA THR A 99 16.18 41.15 10.49
C THR A 99 15.65 40.42 11.72
N CYS A 100 16.51 39.68 12.42
CA CYS A 100 16.13 38.80 13.54
C CYS A 100 16.69 39.24 14.89
N LEU A 101 17.94 39.71 14.94
CA LEU A 101 18.64 40.04 16.20
C LEU A 101 18.41 41.48 16.64
N HIS A 102 18.59 42.44 15.75
CA HIS A 102 18.57 43.85 16.12
C HIS A 102 17.12 44.34 16.36
N PRO A 103 16.76 44.82 17.58
CA PRO A 103 15.38 45.06 17.97
C PRO A 103 14.63 46.09 17.12
N ILE A 104 15.29 47.22 16.78
CA ILE A 104 14.64 48.36 16.10
C ILE A 104 14.41 48.05 14.61
N SER A 105 15.45 47.59 13.92
CA SER A 105 15.39 47.21 12.51
C SER A 105 14.45 46.03 12.26
N ARG A 106 14.36 45.08 13.19
CA ARG A 106 13.50 43.88 13.07
C ARG A 106 12.03 44.23 12.83
N GLU A 107 11.50 45.30 13.43
CA GLU A 107 10.08 45.69 13.27
C GLU A 107 9.69 45.96 11.81
N TYR A 108 10.60 46.55 11.03
CA TYR A 108 10.33 46.98 9.65
C TYR A 108 10.96 46.06 8.61
N SER A 109 12.01 45.33 8.97
CA SER A 109 12.84 44.56 8.02
C SER A 109 12.55 43.05 8.00
N LEU A 110 11.86 42.50 9.01
CA LEU A 110 11.63 41.06 9.12
C LEU A 110 10.93 40.45 7.88
N ARG A 111 9.96 41.15 7.29
CA ARG A 111 9.23 40.62 6.13
C ARG A 111 10.15 40.47 4.92
N ASP A 112 10.83 41.54 4.57
CA ASP A 112 11.65 41.60 3.36
C ASP A 112 12.94 40.78 3.55
N GLY A 113 13.50 40.81 4.77
CA GLY A 113 14.62 39.97 5.20
C GLY A 113 14.35 38.47 5.07
N ARG A 114 13.22 37.98 5.59
CA ARG A 114 12.81 36.58 5.42
C ARG A 114 12.71 36.21 3.94
N SER A 115 12.08 37.05 3.12
CA SER A 115 11.95 36.80 1.68
C SER A 115 13.31 36.66 0.99
N ILE A 116 14.30 37.46 1.40
CA ILE A 116 15.66 37.38 0.87
C ILE A 116 16.35 36.08 1.32
N LEU A 117 16.27 35.74 2.61
CA LEU A 117 16.85 34.51 3.15
C LEU A 117 16.21 33.26 2.54
N THR A 118 14.89 33.26 2.33
CA THR A 118 14.17 32.21 1.60
C THR A 118 14.71 32.09 0.18
N HIS A 119 14.84 33.21 -0.55
CA HIS A 119 15.36 33.19 -1.91
C HIS A 119 16.77 32.63 -1.97
N PHE A 120 17.65 33.02 -1.03
CA PHE A 120 18.99 32.46 -0.93
C PHE A 120 18.99 30.97 -0.63
N ALA A 121 18.17 30.51 0.30
CA ALA A 121 18.02 29.09 0.62
C ALA A 121 17.46 28.27 -0.56
N SER A 122 16.59 28.86 -1.39
CA SER A 122 16.09 28.22 -2.61
C SER A 122 17.18 28.02 -3.66
N LEU A 123 18.16 28.92 -3.71
CA LEU A 123 19.32 28.79 -4.60
C LEU A 123 20.36 27.81 -4.02
N ARG A 124 20.53 27.80 -2.69
CA ARG A 124 21.52 26.99 -1.97
C ARG A 124 20.96 26.46 -0.65
N PRO A 125 20.58 25.17 -0.61
CA PRO A 125 20.01 24.56 0.60
C PRO A 125 20.92 24.58 1.83
N THR A 126 22.25 24.67 1.66
CA THR A 126 23.24 24.74 2.76
C THR A 126 23.05 25.96 3.67
N ILE A 127 22.42 27.03 3.16
CA ILE A 127 22.12 28.24 3.94
C ILE A 127 21.14 27.92 5.08
N ILE A 128 20.28 26.91 4.94
CA ILE A 128 19.34 26.51 5.99
C ILE A 128 20.11 25.98 7.22
N SER A 129 21.10 25.11 7.00
CA SER A 129 22.00 24.61 8.05
C SER A 129 22.80 25.74 8.72
N HIS A 130 23.24 26.72 7.93
CA HIS A 130 23.94 27.89 8.45
C HIS A 130 23.05 28.77 9.34
N LEU A 131 21.82 29.04 8.89
CA LEU A 131 20.82 29.77 9.68
C LEU A 131 20.43 29.01 10.95
N LEU A 132 20.42 27.67 10.91
CA LEU A 132 20.20 26.83 12.10
C LEU A 132 21.32 27.01 13.13
N LYS A 133 22.57 27.03 12.69
CA LYS A 133 23.73 27.30 13.56
C LYS A 133 23.61 28.66 14.25
N LEU A 134 23.28 29.72 13.51
CA LEU A 134 23.05 31.06 14.08
C LEU A 134 21.84 31.11 15.02
N ALA A 135 20.76 30.41 14.68
CA ALA A 135 19.59 30.32 15.54
C ALA A 135 19.96 29.64 16.87
N SER A 136 20.83 28.63 16.85
CA SER A 136 21.29 27.93 18.05
C SER A 136 22.12 28.80 18.99
N THR A 137 22.91 29.74 18.46
CA THR A 137 23.75 30.64 19.27
C THR A 137 22.95 31.80 19.87
N HIS A 138 21.83 32.19 19.24
CA HIS A 138 21.06 33.37 19.63
C HIS A 138 19.58 33.09 19.97
N ILE A 139 19.25 31.85 20.33
CA ILE A 139 17.86 31.43 20.51
C ILE A 139 17.11 32.24 21.56
N ASP A 140 17.77 32.58 22.67
CA ASP A 140 17.19 33.33 23.77
C ASP A 140 16.97 34.81 23.42
N ALA A 141 17.81 35.37 22.54
CA ALA A 141 17.71 36.75 22.08
C ALA A 141 16.62 36.93 21.00
N VAL A 142 16.52 35.99 20.05
CA VAL A 142 15.56 36.10 18.94
C VAL A 142 14.15 35.63 19.35
N GLY A 143 14.07 34.52 20.08
CA GLY A 143 12.83 33.91 20.53
C GLY A 143 11.91 33.48 19.38
N LYS A 144 10.60 33.76 19.52
CA LYS A 144 9.55 33.24 18.62
C LYS A 144 9.64 33.70 17.16
N VAL A 145 10.46 34.70 16.84
CA VAL A 145 10.64 35.13 15.45
C VAL A 145 11.32 34.07 14.58
N LEU A 146 12.10 33.17 15.18
CA LEU A 146 12.71 32.05 14.47
C LEU A 146 11.67 31.15 13.78
N PHE A 147 10.52 30.88 14.41
CA PHE A 147 9.45 30.09 13.78
C PHE A 147 8.98 30.73 12.47
N SER A 148 8.88 32.06 12.46
CA SER A 148 8.43 32.76 11.28
C SER A 148 9.47 32.75 10.15
N LEU A 149 10.76 32.70 10.49
CA LEU A 149 11.84 32.55 9.52
C LEU A 149 11.84 31.13 8.95
N PHE A 150 11.95 30.10 9.80
CA PHE A 150 12.05 28.71 9.35
C PHE A 150 10.81 28.23 8.60
N ARG A 151 9.61 28.73 8.95
CA ARG A 151 8.38 28.45 8.19
C ARG A 151 8.42 29.00 6.75
N SER A 152 9.23 30.01 6.48
CA SER A 152 9.37 30.60 5.14
C SER A 152 10.49 29.97 4.31
N LEU A 153 11.34 29.13 4.90
CA LEU A 153 12.45 28.51 4.17
C LEU A 153 11.95 27.31 3.32
N PRO A 154 12.64 26.99 2.20
CA PRO A 154 12.31 25.85 1.36
C PRO A 154 12.84 24.56 1.99
N MET A 155 12.10 24.04 2.97
CA MET A 155 12.49 22.85 3.76
C MET A 155 12.43 21.54 2.95
N ASP A 156 11.76 21.57 1.79
CA ASP A 156 11.57 20.44 0.87
C ASP A 156 12.86 20.02 0.15
N ILE A 157 13.81 20.94 -0.01
CA ILE A 157 15.11 20.74 -0.65
C ILE A 157 16.28 20.72 0.36
N TRP A 158 16.00 20.86 1.66
CA TRP A 158 17.03 20.89 2.68
C TRP A 158 17.64 19.50 2.90
N MET A 159 18.98 19.44 2.89
CA MET A 159 19.75 18.25 3.21
C MET A 159 20.52 18.51 4.52
N PRO A 160 19.98 18.09 5.68
CA PRO A 160 20.66 18.26 6.96
C PRO A 160 21.97 17.46 6.99
N ASN A 161 22.87 17.82 7.90
CA ASN A 161 24.11 17.09 8.19
C ASN A 161 24.21 16.76 9.69
N ASP A 162 25.26 16.03 10.09
CA ASP A 162 25.45 15.56 11.47
C ASP A 162 25.52 16.73 12.48
N ASN A 163 26.08 17.88 12.08
CA ASN A 163 26.09 19.07 12.95
C ASN A 163 24.67 19.60 13.19
N ASP A 164 23.82 19.62 12.15
CA ASP A 164 22.42 20.03 12.28
C ASP A 164 21.66 19.12 13.24
N LEU A 165 21.89 17.81 13.16
CA LEU A 165 21.31 16.83 14.08
C LEU A 165 21.80 16.99 15.51
N SER A 166 23.09 17.30 15.71
CA SER A 166 23.63 17.56 17.04
C SER A 166 22.99 18.78 17.71
N ILE A 167 22.66 19.82 16.93
CA ILE A 167 21.93 21.00 17.41
C ILE A 167 20.52 20.60 17.85
N ILE A 168 19.83 19.81 17.03
CA ILE A 168 18.47 19.32 17.32
C ILE A 168 18.46 18.42 18.57
N GLU A 169 19.41 17.49 18.69
CA GLU A 169 19.55 16.63 19.88
C GLU A 169 19.82 17.45 21.14
N LYS A 170 20.68 18.49 21.04
CA LYS A 170 20.93 19.42 22.15
C LYS A 170 19.66 20.15 22.57
N TRP A 171 18.84 20.61 21.64
CA TRP A 171 17.56 21.27 21.93
C TRP A 171 16.53 20.36 22.57
N PHE A 172 16.61 19.05 22.33
CA PHE A 172 15.78 18.05 23.00
C PHE A 172 16.26 17.65 24.39
N ASN A 173 17.48 18.03 24.78
CA ASN A 173 18.07 17.56 26.03
C ASN A 173 17.37 18.13 27.27
N ASP A 174 16.82 19.34 27.24
CA ASP A 174 16.11 19.89 28.41
C ASP A 174 15.02 20.90 28.02
N ILE A 175 13.75 20.52 28.26
CA ILE A 175 12.58 21.38 28.02
C ILE A 175 12.65 22.67 28.85
N SER A 176 13.24 22.61 30.05
CA SER A 176 13.29 23.73 30.99
C SER A 176 14.30 24.82 30.58
N GLN A 177 15.34 24.45 29.83
CA GLN A 177 16.36 25.40 29.36
C GLN A 177 15.79 26.36 28.33
N SER A 178 15.05 25.85 27.34
CA SER A 178 14.38 26.69 26.36
C SER A 178 13.20 25.95 25.71
N THR A 179 11.99 26.31 26.14
CA THR A 179 10.75 25.81 25.52
C THR A 179 10.65 26.20 24.04
N ILE A 180 11.25 27.33 23.66
CA ILE A 180 11.31 27.82 22.27
C ILE A 180 12.20 26.90 21.44
N ALA A 181 13.39 26.55 21.93
CA ALA A 181 14.30 25.62 21.26
C ALA A 181 13.65 24.26 21.04
N PHE A 182 13.00 23.72 22.06
CA PHE A 182 12.31 22.44 21.99
C PHE A 182 11.19 22.46 20.94
N GLN A 183 10.31 23.48 20.96
CA GLN A 183 9.24 23.61 19.96
C GLN A 183 9.77 23.81 18.54
N LEU A 184 10.89 24.54 18.40
CA LEU A 184 11.48 24.80 17.09
C LEU A 184 12.11 23.53 16.51
N ALA A 185 12.75 22.69 17.36
CA ALA A 185 13.23 21.37 16.96
C ALA A 185 12.10 20.48 16.42
N LEU A 186 10.95 20.43 17.12
CA LEU A 186 9.75 19.71 16.65
C LEU A 186 9.29 20.25 15.28
N HIS A 187 9.20 21.58 15.15
CA HIS A 187 8.76 22.23 13.91
C HIS A 187 9.69 21.93 12.73
N LEU A 188 11.01 21.99 12.92
CA LEU A 188 11.98 21.70 11.86
C LEU A 188 11.80 20.28 11.34
N ILE A 189 11.76 19.29 12.25
CA ILE A 189 11.56 17.88 11.91
C ILE A 189 10.22 17.68 11.17
N ASP A 190 9.16 18.38 11.57
CA ASP A 190 7.88 18.30 10.89
C ASP A 190 7.95 18.78 9.44
N THR A 191 8.73 19.83 9.18
CA THR A 191 8.89 20.45 7.86
C THR A 191 9.92 19.77 6.95
N MET A 192 10.80 18.92 7.48
CA MET A 192 11.78 18.17 6.70
C MET A 192 11.12 17.19 5.72
N ASN A 193 11.77 17.00 4.56
CA ASN A 193 11.35 16.05 3.54
C ASN A 193 11.92 14.65 3.79
N TRP A 194 11.22 13.86 4.61
CA TRP A 194 11.55 12.46 4.91
C TRP A 194 11.15 11.46 3.80
N GLN A 195 10.79 11.94 2.61
CA GLN A 195 10.27 11.10 1.52
C GLN A 195 11.17 11.14 0.28
N ASP A 196 10.84 10.32 -0.71
CA ASP A 196 11.56 10.25 -1.98
C ASP A 196 11.36 11.51 -2.82
N LEU A 197 12.41 11.92 -3.54
CA LEU A 197 12.30 12.94 -4.58
C LEU A 197 11.44 12.42 -5.75
N PRO A 198 10.44 13.20 -6.22
CA PRO A 198 9.45 12.75 -7.22
C PRO A 198 10.06 12.31 -8.56
N ASP A 199 11.24 12.84 -8.90
CA ASP A 199 11.87 12.62 -10.20
C ASP A 199 12.87 11.46 -10.21
N LYS A 200 13.47 11.11 -9.06
CA LYS A 200 14.66 10.24 -9.00
C LYS A 200 14.49 8.95 -8.20
N ARG A 201 13.37 8.73 -7.50
CA ARG A 201 13.20 7.58 -6.57
C ARG A 201 14.41 7.43 -5.62
N GLN A 202 14.96 8.57 -5.20
CA GLN A 202 16.07 8.66 -4.25
C GLN A 202 15.55 9.44 -3.04
N LEU A 203 15.97 9.04 -1.84
CA LEU A 203 15.64 9.76 -0.62
C LEU A 203 16.15 11.21 -0.73
N CYS A 204 15.33 12.18 -0.31
CA CYS A 204 15.77 13.56 -0.19
C CYS A 204 16.84 13.72 0.90
N ILE A 205 16.67 12.98 2.01
CA ILE A 205 17.56 12.96 3.18
C ILE A 205 18.29 11.61 3.18
N SER A 206 19.59 11.59 3.51
CA SER A 206 20.36 10.35 3.47
C SER A 206 19.83 9.30 4.45
N TYR A 207 20.01 8.02 4.11
CA TYR A 207 19.65 6.90 4.99
C TYR A 207 20.30 7.02 6.39
N THR A 208 21.56 7.46 6.47
CA THR A 208 22.27 7.66 7.74
C THR A 208 21.54 8.62 8.67
N ILE A 209 21.03 9.73 8.14
CA ILE A 209 20.27 10.72 8.91
C ILE A 209 18.91 10.17 9.35
N HIS A 210 18.27 9.34 8.54
CA HIS A 210 17.05 8.63 8.97
C HIS A 210 17.34 7.73 10.18
N CYS A 211 18.45 7.00 10.19
CA CYS A 211 18.85 6.14 11.31
C CYS A 211 19.18 6.96 12.56
N GLU A 212 19.98 8.02 12.42
CA GLU A 212 20.35 8.90 13.55
C GLU A 212 19.13 9.60 14.15
N MET A 213 18.22 10.10 13.31
CA MET A 213 16.96 10.68 13.78
C MET A 213 16.12 9.66 14.55
N ALA A 214 16.07 8.40 14.10
CA ALA A 214 15.37 7.35 14.82
C ALA A 214 15.94 7.14 16.23
N LEU A 215 17.26 7.18 16.38
CA LEU A 215 17.92 7.10 17.70
C LEU A 215 17.63 8.33 18.57
N ILE A 216 17.68 9.54 18.01
CA ILE A 216 17.33 10.78 18.74
C ILE A 216 15.90 10.68 19.26
N LEU A 217 14.96 10.21 18.44
CA LEU A 217 13.56 10.01 18.82
C LEU A 217 13.38 8.92 19.89
N LEU A 218 14.16 7.84 19.83
CA LEU A 218 14.18 6.81 20.88
C LEU A 218 14.67 7.38 22.21
N LYS A 219 15.80 8.10 22.21
CA LYS A 219 16.34 8.77 23.42
C LYS A 219 15.33 9.76 24.00
N LEU A 220 14.67 10.55 23.13
CA LEU A 220 13.64 11.49 23.53
C LEU A 220 12.42 10.78 24.16
N HIS A 221 11.98 9.68 23.58
CA HIS A 221 10.88 8.88 24.13
C HIS A 221 11.24 8.29 25.50
N LEU A 222 12.42 7.67 25.63
CA LEU A 222 12.89 7.09 26.91
C LEU A 222 12.99 8.16 28.01
N LYS A 223 13.41 9.37 27.66
CA LYS A 223 13.62 10.46 28.61
C LYS A 223 12.32 11.06 29.15
N TYR A 224 11.29 11.19 28.30
CA TYR A 224 10.09 11.97 28.63
C TYR A 224 8.77 11.18 28.60
N CYS A 225 8.62 10.20 27.70
CA CYS A 225 7.35 9.52 27.45
C CYS A 225 7.26 8.15 28.13
N ASP A 226 8.38 7.43 28.22
CA ASP A 226 8.43 6.08 28.77
C ASP A 226 8.16 6.08 30.28
N LYS A 227 7.16 5.31 30.72
CA LYS A 227 6.75 5.28 32.13
C LYS A 227 7.78 4.60 33.03
N SER A 228 8.58 3.68 32.48
CA SER A 228 9.56 2.88 33.22
C SER A 228 10.91 3.57 33.25
N ALA A 229 11.30 4.24 32.17
CA ALA A 229 12.61 4.91 32.06
C ALA A 229 12.59 6.39 32.48
N ALA A 230 11.51 7.14 32.25
CA ALA A 230 11.50 8.58 32.49
C ALA A 230 11.44 8.92 33.99
N SER A 231 12.24 9.92 34.42
CA SER A 231 12.18 10.44 35.78
C SER A 231 10.84 11.16 36.03
N LYS A 232 10.37 11.17 37.29
CA LYS A 232 9.14 11.90 37.67
C LYS A 232 9.23 13.40 37.34
N GLU A 233 10.43 13.97 37.44
CA GLU A 233 10.69 15.37 37.10
C GLU A 233 10.48 15.62 35.60
N ASN A 234 11.04 14.79 34.72
CA ASN A 234 10.88 14.90 33.27
C ASN A 234 9.40 14.72 32.86
N GLN A 235 8.67 13.82 33.53
CA GLN A 235 7.23 13.63 33.28
C GLN A 235 6.42 14.88 33.67
N LEU A 236 6.77 15.56 34.77
CA LEU A 236 6.13 16.82 35.16
C LEU A 236 6.47 17.96 34.20
N GLN A 237 7.73 18.04 33.75
CA GLN A 237 8.14 19.00 32.71
C GLN A 237 7.33 18.79 31.42
N LEU A 238 7.20 17.54 30.97
CA LEU A 238 6.39 17.20 29.79
C LEU A 238 4.92 17.56 29.99
N GLN A 239 4.32 17.26 31.14
CA GLN A 239 2.93 17.62 31.40
C GLN A 239 2.69 19.13 31.35
N ASN A 240 3.61 19.92 31.90
CA ASN A 240 3.53 21.38 31.84
C ASN A 240 3.69 21.87 30.40
N PHE A 241 4.64 21.31 29.65
CA PHE A 241 4.81 21.59 28.23
C PHE A 241 3.54 21.29 27.43
N THR A 242 2.98 20.09 27.55
CA THR A 242 1.76 19.67 26.84
C THR A 242 0.57 20.57 27.19
N LYS A 243 0.44 21.01 28.45
CA LYS A 243 -0.61 21.98 28.84
C LYS A 243 -0.43 23.35 28.18
N GLN A 244 0.80 23.81 28.05
CA GLN A 244 1.11 25.12 27.46
C GLN A 244 1.02 25.12 25.92
N THR A 245 1.40 24.02 25.27
CA THR A 245 1.55 23.94 23.81
C THR A 245 0.44 23.16 23.11
N GLN A 246 -0.31 22.35 23.86
CA GLN A 246 -1.26 21.36 23.36
C GLN A 246 -0.64 20.27 22.47
N ILE A 247 0.69 20.13 22.47
CA ILE A 247 1.40 19.13 21.68
C ILE A 247 1.51 17.83 22.50
N ASN A 248 0.99 16.73 21.95
CA ASN A 248 1.20 15.39 22.51
C ASN A 248 2.51 14.81 21.96
N LEU A 249 3.56 14.81 22.80
CA LEU A 249 4.89 14.37 22.38
C LEU A 249 4.95 12.89 21.97
N ASP A 250 4.29 11.98 22.69
CA ASP A 250 4.29 10.54 22.32
C ASP A 250 3.69 10.35 20.92
N GLN A 251 2.51 10.93 20.69
CA GLN A 251 1.86 10.87 19.39
C GLN A 251 2.73 11.48 18.29
N TRP A 252 3.36 12.64 18.56
CA TRP A 252 4.25 13.30 17.62
C TRP A 252 5.48 12.45 17.27
N ILE A 253 6.12 11.82 18.28
CA ILE A 253 7.25 10.90 18.06
C ILE A 253 6.81 9.75 17.16
N TRP A 254 5.68 9.10 17.45
CA TRP A 254 5.17 8.01 16.61
C TRP A 254 4.88 8.47 15.17
N THR A 255 4.24 9.61 14.98
CA THR A 255 3.98 10.14 13.64
C THR A 255 5.27 10.47 12.88
N THR A 256 6.32 10.85 13.59
CA THR A 256 7.62 11.17 12.99
C THR A 256 8.41 9.91 12.66
N VAL A 257 8.53 8.97 13.59
CA VAL A 257 9.24 7.69 13.38
C VAL A 257 8.65 6.91 12.20
N LEU A 258 7.32 6.93 12.03
CA LEU A 258 6.66 6.28 10.89
C LEU A 258 6.89 6.97 9.53
N ARG A 259 7.38 8.22 9.52
CA ARG A 259 7.77 8.92 8.28
C ARG A 259 9.18 8.54 7.82
N LEU A 260 10.01 7.97 8.71
CA LEU A 260 11.40 7.63 8.42
C LEU A 260 11.48 6.36 7.57
N GLN A 261 12.44 6.32 6.64
CA GLN A 261 12.73 5.14 5.80
C GLN A 261 13.89 4.37 6.42
N LEU A 262 13.58 3.40 7.29
CA LEU A 262 14.58 2.68 8.08
C LEU A 262 15.00 1.34 7.48
N ASN A 263 14.23 0.77 6.55
CA ASN A 263 14.58 -0.52 5.94
C ASN A 263 15.32 -0.30 4.61
N GLN A 264 16.59 -0.69 4.57
CA GLN A 264 17.44 -0.59 3.37
C GLN A 264 16.86 -1.35 2.17
N SER A 265 16.24 -2.52 2.40
CA SER A 265 15.65 -3.31 1.31
C SER A 265 14.54 -2.56 0.58
N CYS A 266 13.85 -1.64 1.25
CA CYS A 266 12.71 -0.90 0.71
C CYS A 266 13.07 0.46 0.08
N LEU A 267 14.37 0.80 0.01
CA LEU A 267 14.86 2.07 -0.56
C LEU A 267 14.77 2.11 -2.09
N SER A 268 14.93 0.96 -2.76
CA SER A 268 14.86 0.85 -4.22
C SER A 268 14.22 -0.48 -4.62
N VAL A 269 13.67 -0.52 -5.84
CA VAL A 269 13.10 -1.77 -6.39
C VAL A 269 14.19 -2.83 -6.49
N ASP A 270 15.40 -2.43 -6.90
CA ASP A 270 16.54 -3.33 -7.07
C ASP A 270 16.99 -3.91 -5.72
N SER A 271 17.15 -3.07 -4.68
CA SER A 271 17.48 -3.56 -3.32
C SER A 271 16.41 -4.49 -2.75
N PHE A 272 15.14 -4.24 -3.06
CA PHE A 272 14.05 -5.10 -2.61
C PHE A 272 14.09 -6.44 -3.34
N ILE A 273 14.34 -6.43 -4.65
CA ILE A 273 14.52 -7.63 -5.46
C ILE A 273 15.73 -8.43 -5.01
N ASP A 274 16.84 -7.77 -4.68
CA ASP A 274 18.03 -8.43 -4.14
C ASP A 274 17.69 -9.15 -2.83
N SER A 275 16.92 -8.52 -1.94
CA SER A 275 16.46 -9.16 -0.69
C SER A 275 15.60 -10.40 -0.94
N MET A 276 14.73 -10.36 -1.95
CA MET A 276 13.89 -11.51 -2.35
C MET A 276 14.70 -12.60 -3.08
N SER A 277 15.80 -12.22 -3.72
CA SER A 277 16.62 -13.12 -4.54
C SER A 277 17.58 -13.96 -3.71
N GLN A 278 17.94 -13.52 -2.50
CA GLN A 278 18.76 -14.31 -1.59
C GLN A 278 18.05 -15.62 -1.23
N GLU A 279 18.52 -16.74 -1.78
CA GLU A 279 18.04 -18.09 -1.51
C GLU A 279 18.59 -18.58 -0.16
N HIS A 280 18.15 -17.98 0.94
CA HIS A 280 18.40 -18.55 2.25
C HIS A 280 17.08 -19.12 2.76
N VAL A 281 16.91 -20.45 2.60
CA VAL A 281 15.99 -21.21 3.46
C VAL A 281 16.35 -20.86 4.90
N PRO A 282 15.40 -20.57 5.80
CA PRO A 282 15.71 -20.23 7.18
C PRO A 282 16.44 -21.40 7.85
N ASN A 283 17.77 -21.40 7.78
CA ASN A 283 18.60 -22.32 8.51
C ASN A 283 18.74 -21.73 9.91
N LEU A 284 17.85 -22.14 10.82
CA LEU A 284 17.81 -21.71 12.22
C LEU A 284 19.14 -21.93 12.97
N ASN A 285 20.09 -22.65 12.37
CA ASN A 285 21.40 -22.97 12.93
C ASN A 285 22.54 -22.02 12.48
N GLU A 286 22.30 -21.06 11.58
CA GLU A 286 23.31 -20.06 11.16
C GLU A 286 23.28 -18.78 12.03
N THR A 287 23.07 -18.92 13.33
CA THR A 287 23.03 -17.81 14.29
C THR A 287 24.38 -17.13 14.56
N GLN A 288 25.46 -17.51 13.86
CA GLN A 288 26.83 -17.09 14.19
C GLN A 288 27.70 -16.60 13.03
N ARG A 289 27.21 -16.57 11.77
CA ARG A 289 27.95 -15.79 10.78
C ARG A 289 27.57 -14.34 11.00
N ASN A 290 28.56 -13.54 11.41
CA ASN A 290 28.53 -12.09 11.38
C ASN A 290 28.02 -11.64 10.00
N ILE A 291 26.71 -11.51 9.84
CA ILE A 291 26.12 -10.69 8.80
C ILE A 291 26.47 -9.29 9.27
N SER A 292 27.62 -8.80 8.83
CA SER A 292 27.96 -7.39 8.92
C SER A 292 26.86 -6.67 8.15
N THR A 293 25.85 -6.22 8.89
CA THR A 293 24.93 -5.19 8.42
C THR A 293 25.79 -3.95 8.25
N ASP A 294 26.28 -3.71 7.03
CA ASP A 294 26.94 -2.46 6.64
C ASP A 294 25.88 -1.35 6.60
N ASN A 295 25.18 -1.17 7.72
CA ASN A 295 24.12 -0.20 7.92
C ASN A 295 24.69 1.18 8.24
N GLY A 296 26.03 1.32 8.28
CA GLY A 296 26.72 2.54 8.70
C GLY A 296 26.54 2.90 10.17
N MET A 297 25.95 2.03 10.99
CA MET A 297 25.63 2.28 12.40
C MET A 297 26.74 1.81 13.33
N SER A 298 27.01 2.55 14.41
CA SER A 298 27.95 2.15 15.45
C SER A 298 27.38 1.01 16.30
N ASP A 299 28.25 0.10 16.76
CA ASP A 299 27.87 -0.98 17.69
C ASP A 299 27.24 -0.43 18.99
N GLU A 300 27.62 0.79 19.39
CA GLU A 300 27.05 1.50 20.53
C GLU A 300 25.56 1.80 20.35
N ALA A 301 25.16 2.26 19.16
CA ALA A 301 23.76 2.54 18.84
C ALA A 301 22.88 1.28 18.88
N ILE A 302 23.39 0.17 18.37
CA ILE A 302 22.69 -1.13 18.40
C ILE A 302 22.53 -1.60 19.85
N ASN A 303 23.57 -1.45 20.67
CA ASN A 303 23.52 -1.79 22.10
C ASN A 303 22.51 -0.93 22.87
N ASP A 304 22.36 0.35 22.54
CA ASP A 304 21.37 1.23 23.16
C ASP A 304 19.93 0.80 22.80
N ILE A 305 19.67 0.39 21.55
CA ILE A 305 18.38 -0.18 21.15
C ILE A 305 18.08 -1.46 21.95
N ARG A 306 19.06 -2.37 22.05
CA ARG A 306 18.90 -3.63 22.80
C ARG A 306 18.64 -3.37 24.28
N ARG A 307 19.37 -2.42 24.89
CA ARG A 307 19.14 -2.00 26.28
C ARG A 307 17.71 -1.47 26.46
N ALA A 308 17.22 -0.67 25.52
CA ALA A 308 15.86 -0.14 25.57
C ALA A 308 14.78 -1.23 25.49
N ILE A 309 15.04 -2.30 24.76
CA ILE A 309 14.15 -3.46 24.65
C ILE A 309 14.19 -4.30 25.94
N GLU A 310 15.39 -4.70 26.38
CA GLU A 310 15.57 -5.64 27.50
C GLU A 310 15.20 -5.03 28.85
N GLN A 311 15.51 -3.75 29.07
CA GLN A 311 15.29 -3.09 30.36
C GLN A 311 13.92 -2.43 30.48
N TYR A 312 13.39 -1.87 29.38
CA TYR A 312 12.21 -1.01 29.43
C TYR A 312 11.04 -1.51 28.57
N HIS A 313 11.21 -2.57 27.76
CA HIS A 313 10.20 -3.07 26.82
C HIS A 313 9.64 -1.96 25.92
N ASN A 314 10.53 -1.08 25.46
CA ASN A 314 10.12 0.14 24.77
C ASN A 314 9.58 -0.15 23.35
N LEU A 315 8.38 0.36 23.05
CA LEU A 315 7.68 0.12 21.78
C LEU A 315 8.35 0.77 20.57
N ILE A 316 8.98 1.95 20.74
CA ILE A 316 9.75 2.61 19.67
C ILE A 316 10.99 1.79 19.35
N ALA A 317 11.66 1.25 20.38
CA ALA A 317 12.82 0.38 20.21
C ALA A 317 12.45 -0.91 19.44
N TYR A 318 11.32 -1.54 19.77
CA TYR A 318 10.81 -2.68 18.99
C TYR A 318 10.62 -2.35 17.51
N TYR A 319 10.00 -1.22 17.18
CA TYR A 319 9.80 -0.80 15.79
C TYR A 319 11.12 -0.53 15.06
N ILE A 320 12.01 0.29 15.65
CA ILE A 320 13.28 0.70 15.01
C ILE A 320 14.21 -0.51 14.82
N SER A 321 14.13 -1.53 15.68
CA SER A 321 14.95 -2.75 15.56
C SER A 321 14.75 -3.50 14.24
N PHE A 322 13.58 -3.38 13.59
CA PHE A 322 13.34 -3.97 12.26
C PHE A 322 14.09 -3.23 11.15
N GLY A 323 14.46 -1.96 11.32
CA GLY A 323 15.28 -1.25 10.35
C GLY A 323 16.78 -1.36 10.66
N LEU A 324 17.13 -1.34 11.96
CA LEU A 324 18.51 -1.08 12.39
C LEU A 324 19.23 -2.27 13.03
N ASP A 325 18.55 -3.37 13.39
CA ASP A 325 19.14 -4.55 14.04
C ASP A 325 18.76 -5.85 13.29
N GLN A 326 19.24 -6.99 13.80
CA GLN A 326 19.04 -8.33 13.24
C GLN A 326 17.59 -8.72 12.90
N PRO A 327 16.53 -8.34 13.66
CA PRO A 327 15.16 -8.79 13.41
C PRO A 327 14.60 -8.46 12.02
N GLY A 328 15.08 -7.38 11.39
CA GLY A 328 14.68 -7.03 10.03
C GLY A 328 15.76 -7.21 8.97
N ALA A 329 16.96 -7.65 9.35
CA ALA A 329 18.04 -7.94 8.41
C ALA A 329 17.88 -9.30 7.71
N SER A 330 17.18 -10.26 8.32
CA SER A 330 17.02 -11.60 7.78
C SER A 330 15.74 -12.29 8.23
N ALA A 331 15.29 -13.30 7.47
CA ALA A 331 14.16 -14.12 7.85
C ALA A 331 14.41 -14.86 9.18
N ALA A 332 15.64 -15.35 9.41
CA ALA A 332 16.02 -16.00 10.65
C ALA A 332 15.88 -15.07 11.87
N GLY A 333 16.35 -13.83 11.77
CA GLY A 333 16.19 -12.82 12.82
C GLY A 333 14.72 -12.48 13.10
N PHE A 334 13.89 -12.46 12.05
CA PHE A 334 12.45 -12.26 12.20
C PHE A 334 11.80 -13.40 13.00
N PHE A 335 12.15 -14.66 12.72
CA PHE A 335 11.63 -15.80 13.47
C PHE A 335 12.16 -15.87 14.90
N GLU A 336 13.41 -15.48 15.16
CA GLU A 336 14.00 -15.52 16.51
C GLU A 336 13.35 -14.50 17.46
N ARG A 337 13.22 -13.23 17.03
CA ARG A 337 12.76 -12.13 17.89
C ARG A 337 11.69 -11.24 17.25
N GLY A 338 11.69 -11.12 15.93
CA GLY A 338 10.78 -10.24 15.19
C GLY A 338 9.30 -10.55 15.44
N ILE A 339 8.90 -11.82 15.53
CA ILE A 339 7.50 -12.19 15.80
C ILE A 339 7.04 -11.70 17.18
N GLU A 340 7.90 -11.80 18.20
CA GLU A 340 7.58 -11.28 19.53
C GLU A 340 7.43 -9.76 19.51
N TYR A 341 8.35 -9.06 18.85
CA TYR A 341 8.33 -7.59 18.76
C TYR A 341 7.08 -7.10 18.01
N LEU A 342 6.71 -7.77 16.92
CA LEU A 342 5.47 -7.50 16.19
C LEU A 342 4.24 -7.73 17.08
N SER A 343 4.22 -8.83 17.83
CA SER A 343 3.16 -9.14 18.79
C SER A 343 3.02 -8.04 19.85
N GLN A 344 4.13 -7.52 20.38
CA GLN A 344 4.11 -6.42 21.36
C GLN A 344 3.54 -5.13 20.77
N LEU A 345 3.87 -4.78 19.53
CA LEU A 345 3.30 -3.61 18.84
C LEU A 345 1.78 -3.72 18.70
N VAL A 346 1.29 -4.89 18.27
CA VAL A 346 -0.16 -5.12 18.06
C VAL A 346 -0.92 -5.12 19.40
N GLN A 347 -0.39 -5.78 20.43
CA GLN A 347 -1.03 -5.83 21.75
C GLN A 347 -1.14 -4.45 22.42
N ASN A 348 -0.19 -3.56 22.13
CA ASN A 348 -0.18 -2.19 22.64
C ASN A 348 -0.88 -1.16 21.70
N GLY A 349 -1.59 -1.63 20.68
CA GLY A 349 -2.39 -0.77 19.80
C GLY A 349 -1.59 0.04 18.78
N LYS A 350 -0.31 -0.27 18.57
CA LYS A 350 0.55 0.39 17.56
C LYS A 350 0.39 -0.30 16.19
N TYR A 351 -0.84 -0.35 15.68
CA TYR A 351 -1.20 -1.09 14.46
C TYR A 351 -0.53 -0.56 13.19
N SER A 352 -0.44 0.77 13.02
CA SER A 352 0.22 1.37 11.85
C SER A 352 1.71 0.99 11.77
N ALA A 353 2.39 0.92 12.92
CA ALA A 353 3.77 0.47 13.00
C ALA A 353 3.89 -1.02 12.62
N ALA A 354 3.01 -1.87 13.16
CA ALA A 354 2.98 -3.29 12.82
C ALA A 354 2.72 -3.54 11.33
N ILE A 355 1.79 -2.79 10.71
CA ILE A 355 1.51 -2.89 9.26
C ILE A 355 2.72 -2.43 8.44
N ARG A 356 3.41 -1.36 8.87
CA ARG A 356 4.64 -0.92 8.20
C ARG A 356 5.75 -1.96 8.27
N VAL A 357 5.93 -2.60 9.43
CA VAL A 357 6.86 -3.74 9.57
C VAL A 357 6.48 -4.87 8.64
N LEU A 358 5.21 -5.28 8.58
CA LEU A 358 4.76 -6.35 7.69
C LEU A 358 4.97 -6.03 6.20
N HIS A 359 4.72 -4.78 5.81
CA HIS A 359 5.03 -4.28 4.47
C HIS A 359 6.53 -4.42 4.17
N ASP A 360 7.38 -3.85 5.03
CA ASP A 360 8.82 -3.78 4.80
C ASP A 360 9.48 -5.18 4.84
N MET A 361 8.95 -6.09 5.66
CA MET A 361 9.45 -7.47 5.80
C MET A 361 8.92 -8.43 4.72
N SER A 362 7.93 -8.03 3.91
CA SER A 362 7.31 -8.90 2.91
C SER A 362 8.31 -9.47 1.90
N GLY A 363 9.33 -8.69 1.52
CA GLY A 363 10.38 -9.14 0.60
C GLY A 363 11.26 -10.24 1.20
N ILE A 364 11.68 -10.06 2.46
CA ILE A 364 12.54 -11.01 3.19
C ILE A 364 11.78 -12.31 3.50
N LEU A 365 10.47 -12.21 3.79
CA LEU A 365 9.62 -13.33 4.20
C LEU A 365 8.96 -14.06 3.01
N ILE A 366 9.28 -13.67 1.78
CA ILE A 366 8.52 -14.09 0.59
C ILE A 366 8.50 -15.61 0.35
N ARG A 367 9.53 -16.33 0.80
CA ARG A 367 9.63 -17.80 0.72
C ARG A 367 9.27 -18.51 2.03
N SER A 368 8.84 -17.78 3.05
CA SER A 368 8.62 -18.30 4.40
C SER A 368 7.14 -18.49 4.76
N ALA A 369 6.23 -18.42 3.77
CA ALA A 369 4.79 -18.52 3.99
C ALA A 369 4.40 -19.75 4.82
N ASP A 370 4.91 -20.93 4.47
CA ASP A 370 4.54 -22.19 5.14
C ASP A 370 5.02 -22.20 6.61
N TYR A 371 6.22 -21.68 6.89
CA TYR A 371 6.75 -21.52 8.26
C TYR A 371 5.94 -20.50 9.09
N LEU A 372 5.50 -19.39 8.47
CA LEU A 372 4.69 -18.38 9.15
C LEU A 372 3.30 -18.90 9.52
N ILE A 373 2.71 -19.73 8.65
CA ILE A 373 1.40 -20.36 8.88
C ILE A 373 1.44 -21.30 10.09
N GLU A 374 2.52 -22.08 10.23
CA GLU A 374 2.71 -22.97 11.37
C GLU A 374 2.96 -22.22 12.69
N HIS A 375 3.44 -20.97 12.62
CA HIS A 375 3.79 -20.19 13.79
C HIS A 375 2.55 -19.56 14.47
N VAL A 376 2.03 -20.24 15.50
CA VAL A 376 0.80 -19.86 16.21
C VAL A 376 0.77 -18.39 16.66
N GLN A 377 1.86 -17.89 17.26
CA GLN A 377 1.91 -16.50 17.73
C GLN A 377 1.82 -15.47 16.59
N PHE A 378 2.38 -15.80 15.41
CA PHE A 378 2.31 -14.90 14.27
C PHE A 378 0.89 -14.84 13.73
N MET A 379 0.25 -16.00 13.54
CA MET A 379 -1.12 -16.09 13.05
C MET A 379 -2.14 -15.46 14.02
N THR A 380 -1.96 -15.60 15.34
CA THR A 380 -2.80 -14.90 16.32
C THR A 380 -2.57 -13.38 16.29
N THR A 381 -1.33 -12.93 16.13
CA THR A 381 -0.98 -11.51 15.98
C THR A 381 -1.61 -10.91 14.72
N LEU A 382 -1.51 -11.60 13.58
CA LEU A 382 -2.11 -11.18 12.32
C LEU A 382 -3.64 -11.11 12.42
N LYS A 383 -4.29 -12.13 13.01
CA LYS A 383 -5.73 -12.12 13.25
C LYS A 383 -6.17 -10.97 14.16
N THR A 384 -5.39 -10.70 15.21
CA THR A 384 -5.67 -9.60 16.15
C THR A 384 -5.54 -8.24 15.46
N LEU A 385 -4.54 -8.08 14.60
CA LEU A 385 -4.33 -6.86 13.82
C LEU A 385 -5.51 -6.58 12.87
N LEU A 386 -5.97 -7.59 12.14
CA LEU A 386 -7.11 -7.47 11.22
C LEU A 386 -8.42 -7.13 11.95
N ASN A 387 -8.65 -7.72 13.12
CA ASN A 387 -9.91 -7.56 13.86
C ASN A 387 -9.91 -6.38 14.83
N ALA A 388 -8.78 -5.71 15.03
CA ALA A 388 -8.71 -4.54 15.89
C ALA A 388 -9.47 -3.35 15.29
N SER A 389 -10.43 -2.79 16.04
CA SER A 389 -11.10 -1.53 15.68
C SER A 389 -10.37 -0.33 16.28
N ASP A 390 -10.26 0.79 15.55
CA ASP A 390 -9.70 2.06 16.04
C ASP A 390 -10.46 2.66 17.25
N THR A 391 -11.65 2.13 17.58
CA THR A 391 -12.38 2.55 18.77
C THR A 391 -11.61 2.12 20.02
N SER A 392 -11.00 3.09 20.70
CA SER A 392 -10.34 2.89 21.99
C SER A 392 -11.17 1.94 22.88
N MET A 393 -10.51 0.90 23.40
CA MET A 393 -11.08 -0.13 24.29
C MET A 393 -11.86 0.42 25.51
N SER A 394 -11.76 1.73 25.80
CA SER A 394 -12.51 2.42 26.85
C SER A 394 -13.98 2.71 26.47
N LEU A 395 -14.27 3.07 25.22
CA LEU A 395 -15.62 3.34 24.73
C LEU A 395 -16.43 2.06 24.51
N LEU A 396 -15.74 0.94 24.23
CA LEU A 396 -16.35 -0.37 24.03
C LEU A 396 -16.84 -1.02 25.33
N LYS A 397 -16.36 -0.58 26.50
CA LYS A 397 -16.91 -1.02 27.80
C LYS A 397 -18.18 -0.28 28.19
N THR A 398 -18.43 0.90 27.61
CA THR A 398 -19.56 1.79 27.97
C THR A 398 -20.66 1.83 26.93
N ALA A 399 -20.36 1.56 25.66
CA ALA A 399 -21.38 1.42 24.62
C ALA A 399 -21.92 -0.02 24.58
N SER A 400 -23.06 -0.21 25.26
CA SER A 400 -23.89 -1.41 25.29
C SER A 400 -24.03 -2.15 23.96
N SER A 401 -24.36 -3.44 24.08
CA SER A 401 -24.83 -4.45 23.10
C SER A 401 -25.69 -4.02 21.91
N TYR A 402 -26.10 -2.75 21.82
CA TYR A 402 -26.92 -2.17 20.75
C TYR A 402 -26.12 -1.74 19.51
N LEU A 403 -24.85 -1.31 19.65
CA LEU A 403 -23.99 -0.96 18.49
C LEU A 403 -23.34 -2.20 17.84
N ILE A 404 -23.38 -3.35 18.50
CA ILE A 404 -22.78 -4.60 18.00
C ILE A 404 -23.64 -5.18 16.85
N GLN A 405 -24.96 -4.92 16.82
CA GLN A 405 -25.84 -5.43 15.77
C GLN A 405 -25.79 -4.65 14.45
N GLN A 406 -25.38 -3.37 14.45
CA GLN A 406 -25.26 -2.57 13.21
C GLN A 406 -23.87 -2.66 12.56
N ARG A 407 -22.86 -3.22 13.24
CA ARG A 407 -21.47 -3.34 12.76
C ARG A 407 -21.12 -4.67 12.08
N SER A 408 -22.09 -5.56 11.84
CA SER A 408 -21.79 -6.96 11.52
C SER A 408 -21.01 -7.21 10.22
N TYR A 409 -20.77 -6.18 9.39
CA TYR A 409 -20.08 -6.32 8.11
C TYR A 409 -19.04 -5.24 7.77
N ASP A 410 -18.80 -4.24 8.61
CA ASP A 410 -17.86 -3.16 8.26
C ASP A 410 -16.40 -3.58 8.44
N GLU A 411 -15.57 -3.37 7.42
CA GLU A 411 -14.16 -3.75 7.45
C GLU A 411 -13.36 -2.78 8.31
N THR A 412 -12.39 -3.30 9.08
CA THR A 412 -11.60 -2.46 9.98
C THR A 412 -10.65 -1.53 9.21
N THR A 413 -10.34 -0.35 9.78
CA THR A 413 -9.34 0.56 9.22
C THR A 413 -7.99 -0.14 9.02
N ASN A 414 -7.60 -0.99 9.97
CA ASN A 414 -6.34 -1.73 9.93
C ASN A 414 -6.30 -2.71 8.75
N THR A 415 -7.40 -3.39 8.45
CA THR A 415 -7.50 -4.26 7.28
C THR A 415 -7.37 -3.47 5.99
N LYS A 416 -8.05 -2.33 5.88
CA LYS A 416 -7.94 -1.45 4.70
C LYS A 416 -6.51 -0.96 4.51
N LEU A 417 -5.85 -0.56 5.60
CA LEU A 417 -4.46 -0.10 5.58
C LEU A 417 -3.48 -1.21 5.22
N LEU A 418 -3.62 -2.42 5.78
CA LEU A 418 -2.79 -3.57 5.43
C LEU A 418 -3.00 -3.98 3.96
N THR A 419 -4.24 -4.00 3.49
CA THR A 419 -4.56 -4.30 2.10
C THR A 419 -3.90 -3.29 1.16
N ALA A 420 -4.00 -2.00 1.47
CA ALA A 420 -3.34 -0.94 0.72
C ALA A 420 -1.81 -1.09 0.74
N ALA A 421 -1.22 -1.48 1.88
CA ALA A 421 0.21 -1.76 1.99
C ALA A 421 0.65 -2.90 1.05
N ILE A 422 -0.10 -4.00 1.03
CA ILE A 422 0.23 -5.14 0.16
C ILE A 422 0.06 -4.75 -1.31
N LEU A 423 -0.99 -4.00 -1.66
CA LEU A 423 -1.19 -3.50 -3.01
C LEU A 423 -0.07 -2.54 -3.44
N ASP A 424 0.44 -1.69 -2.55
CA ASP A 424 1.59 -0.82 -2.85
C ASP A 424 2.81 -1.65 -3.29
N LEU A 425 3.12 -2.75 -2.59
CA LEU A 425 4.20 -3.66 -3.02
C LEU A 425 3.92 -4.29 -4.39
N LEU A 426 2.69 -4.72 -4.64
CA LEU A 426 2.32 -5.35 -5.91
C LEU A 426 2.40 -4.37 -7.09
N ILE A 427 1.96 -3.12 -6.88
CA ILE A 427 2.05 -2.02 -7.85
C ILE A 427 3.52 -1.61 -8.04
N TRP A 428 4.31 -1.57 -6.97
CA TRP A 428 5.72 -1.22 -7.03
C TRP A 428 6.55 -2.25 -7.82
N LEU A 429 6.13 -3.52 -7.80
CA LEU A 429 6.72 -4.64 -8.55
C LEU A 429 6.07 -4.87 -9.92
N GLU A 430 5.35 -3.90 -10.48
CA GLU A 430 4.63 -4.06 -11.76
C GLU A 430 5.54 -4.52 -12.91
N ASP A 431 6.75 -3.97 -13.01
CA ASP A 431 7.75 -4.32 -14.02
C ASP A 431 8.43 -5.69 -13.75
N ASN A 432 8.15 -6.33 -12.61
CA ASN A 432 8.82 -7.54 -12.11
C ASN A 432 7.82 -8.66 -11.79
N PRO A 433 7.22 -9.31 -12.81
CA PRO A 433 6.08 -10.21 -12.65
C PRO A 433 6.37 -11.43 -11.77
N LYS A 434 7.61 -11.95 -11.78
CA LYS A 434 8.03 -13.09 -10.94
C LYS A 434 7.92 -12.75 -9.45
N PHE A 435 8.47 -11.60 -9.03
CA PHE A 435 8.47 -11.18 -7.63
C PHE A 435 7.08 -10.72 -7.19
N ARG A 436 6.36 -10.01 -8.05
CA ARG A 436 4.95 -9.64 -7.83
C ARG A 436 4.08 -10.86 -7.53
N ARG A 437 4.24 -11.95 -8.29
CA ARG A 437 3.55 -13.22 -8.05
C ARG A 437 3.88 -13.81 -6.69
N LEU A 438 5.15 -13.80 -6.29
CA LEU A 438 5.58 -14.35 -5.00
C LEU A 438 5.00 -13.56 -3.81
N VAL A 439 4.94 -12.22 -3.88
CA VAL A 439 4.31 -11.38 -2.84
C VAL A 439 2.82 -11.66 -2.75
N LEU A 440 2.15 -11.77 -3.90
CA LEU A 440 0.72 -12.13 -3.97
C LEU A 440 0.47 -13.49 -3.30
N LEU A 441 1.28 -14.51 -3.61
CA LEU A 441 1.15 -15.86 -3.04
C LEU A 441 1.41 -15.90 -1.54
N LEU A 442 2.43 -15.17 -1.05
CA LEU A 442 2.71 -15.05 0.38
C LEU A 442 1.45 -14.58 1.13
N TRP A 443 0.93 -13.42 0.75
CA TRP A 443 -0.19 -12.80 1.45
C TRP A 443 -1.49 -13.56 1.26
N PHE A 444 -1.72 -14.10 0.06
CA PHE A 444 -2.85 -14.96 -0.23
C PHE A 444 -2.88 -16.19 0.69
N LYS A 445 -1.76 -16.94 0.79
CA LYS A 445 -1.64 -18.11 1.68
C LYS A 445 -1.83 -17.74 3.16
N LEU A 446 -1.24 -16.63 3.62
CA LEU A 446 -1.38 -16.19 5.01
C LEU A 446 -2.83 -15.87 5.37
N LEU A 447 -3.56 -15.17 4.48
CA LEU A 447 -4.94 -14.79 4.70
C LEU A 447 -5.89 -16.00 4.68
N THR A 448 -5.70 -16.94 3.76
CA THR A 448 -6.52 -18.17 3.68
C THR A 448 -6.19 -19.20 4.77
N ALA A 449 -5.05 -19.07 5.44
CA ALA A 449 -4.71 -19.88 6.60
C ALA A 449 -5.36 -19.41 7.92
N LEU A 450 -5.94 -18.20 7.94
CA LEU A 450 -6.62 -17.70 9.14
C LEU A 450 -7.93 -18.44 9.40
N LYS A 451 -8.21 -18.73 10.68
CA LYS A 451 -9.46 -19.39 11.07
C LYS A 451 -10.68 -18.55 10.65
N ASP A 452 -11.67 -19.19 10.02
CA ASP A 452 -12.93 -18.59 9.55
C ASP A 452 -12.74 -17.50 8.47
N TRP A 453 -11.63 -17.54 7.72
CA TRP A 453 -11.30 -16.55 6.67
C TRP A 453 -12.40 -16.32 5.63
N ASN A 454 -13.18 -17.36 5.31
CA ASN A 454 -14.26 -17.33 4.32
C ASN A 454 -15.58 -16.75 4.85
N LYS A 455 -15.63 -16.40 6.15
CA LYS A 455 -16.77 -15.77 6.81
C LYS A 455 -16.44 -14.38 7.35
N ASP A 456 -15.15 -14.10 7.55
CA ASP A 456 -14.66 -12.83 8.07
C ASP A 456 -14.65 -11.77 6.96
N SER A 457 -15.47 -10.73 7.12
CA SER A 457 -15.58 -9.63 6.15
C SER A 457 -14.26 -8.92 5.90
N SER A 458 -13.41 -8.80 6.93
CA SER A 458 -12.10 -8.13 6.80
C SER A 458 -11.15 -8.96 5.94
N ILE A 459 -11.13 -10.27 6.14
CA ILE A 459 -10.27 -11.16 5.35
C ILE A 459 -10.77 -11.25 3.90
N LEU A 460 -12.07 -11.38 3.71
CA LEU A 460 -12.68 -11.38 2.38
C LEU A 460 -12.42 -10.08 1.61
N PHE A 461 -12.47 -8.93 2.28
CA PHE A 461 -12.12 -7.64 1.68
C PHE A 461 -10.66 -7.60 1.19
N ALA A 462 -9.72 -8.03 2.03
CA ALA A 462 -8.30 -8.06 1.66
C ALA A 462 -8.07 -9.00 0.47
N LEU A 463 -8.65 -10.20 0.52
CA LEU A 463 -8.57 -11.18 -0.56
C LEU A 463 -9.21 -10.64 -1.85
N ASP A 464 -10.33 -9.94 -1.77
CA ASP A 464 -11.02 -9.41 -2.96
C ASP A 464 -10.16 -8.42 -3.71
N ASN A 465 -9.49 -7.51 -3.01
CA ASN A 465 -8.57 -6.57 -3.62
C ASN A 465 -7.30 -7.24 -4.18
N LEU A 466 -6.73 -8.22 -3.46
CA LEU A 466 -5.56 -8.97 -3.95
C LEU A 466 -5.89 -9.81 -5.19
N LEU A 467 -7.04 -10.47 -5.20
CA LEU A 467 -7.51 -11.23 -6.36
C LEU A 467 -7.94 -10.30 -7.49
N THR A 468 -8.47 -9.11 -7.22
CA THR A 468 -8.72 -8.07 -8.24
C THR A 468 -7.40 -7.70 -8.93
N HIS A 469 -6.35 -7.45 -8.15
CA HIS A 469 -5.02 -7.17 -8.69
C HIS A 469 -4.50 -8.35 -9.52
N SER A 470 -4.65 -9.59 -9.02
CA SER A 470 -4.31 -10.79 -9.78
C SER A 470 -5.08 -10.85 -11.10
N PHE A 471 -6.40 -10.64 -11.06
CA PHE A 471 -7.28 -10.72 -12.21
C PHE A 471 -6.91 -9.72 -13.31
N VAL A 472 -6.54 -8.48 -12.95
CA VAL A 472 -6.13 -7.45 -13.92
C VAL A 472 -4.83 -7.81 -14.65
N HIS A 473 -3.83 -8.33 -13.95
CA HIS A 473 -2.49 -8.55 -14.50
C HIS A 473 -2.24 -9.96 -15.03
N ASP A 474 -2.92 -10.95 -14.48
CA ASP A 474 -2.88 -12.34 -14.89
C ASP A 474 -4.21 -12.98 -14.51
N VAL A 475 -5.21 -12.79 -15.37
CA VAL A 475 -6.57 -13.37 -15.28
C VAL A 475 -6.55 -14.85 -14.88
N MET A 476 -5.42 -15.52 -15.17
CA MET A 476 -5.15 -16.92 -14.91
C MET A 476 -3.87 -17.11 -14.08
N ASN A 477 -3.67 -16.39 -12.96
CA ASN A 477 -2.66 -16.81 -11.98
C ASN A 477 -3.07 -18.19 -11.45
N LYS A 478 -2.58 -19.20 -12.17
CA LYS A 478 -3.02 -20.57 -12.05
C LYS A 478 -2.74 -21.11 -10.67
N GLU A 479 -1.63 -20.74 -10.05
CA GLU A 479 -1.33 -21.16 -8.66
C GLU A 479 -2.34 -20.62 -7.64
N VAL A 480 -2.74 -19.35 -7.75
CA VAL A 480 -3.76 -18.79 -6.85
C VAL A 480 -5.12 -19.44 -7.09
N THR A 481 -5.48 -19.64 -8.36
CA THR A 481 -6.76 -20.26 -8.74
C THR A 481 -6.82 -21.73 -8.35
N ASP A 482 -5.77 -22.51 -8.62
CA ASP A 482 -5.64 -23.92 -8.26
C ASP A 482 -5.67 -24.07 -6.73
N HIS A 483 -4.98 -23.20 -5.97
CA HIS A 483 -5.01 -23.25 -4.51
C HIS A 483 -6.38 -22.85 -3.94
N LEU A 484 -7.04 -21.80 -4.48
CA LEU A 484 -8.42 -21.46 -4.12
C LEU A 484 -9.37 -22.64 -4.38
N PHE A 485 -9.17 -23.31 -5.52
CA PHE A 485 -9.96 -24.47 -5.90
C PHE A 485 -9.73 -25.63 -4.93
N GLU A 486 -8.48 -25.95 -4.60
CA GLU A 486 -8.11 -26.96 -3.60
C GLU A 486 -8.73 -26.63 -2.23
N LEU A 487 -8.67 -25.37 -1.79
CA LEU A 487 -9.29 -24.93 -0.53
C LEU A 487 -10.82 -25.09 -0.55
N ALA A 488 -11.47 -24.75 -1.67
CA ALA A 488 -12.90 -24.94 -1.83
C ALA A 488 -13.27 -26.43 -1.82
N VAL A 489 -12.58 -27.26 -2.61
CA VAL A 489 -12.86 -28.70 -2.74
C VAL A 489 -12.55 -29.48 -1.46
N SER A 490 -11.38 -29.26 -0.85
CA SER A 490 -10.94 -29.97 0.38
C SER A 490 -11.94 -29.83 1.51
N ALA A 491 -12.62 -28.70 1.54
CA ALA A 491 -13.53 -28.36 2.59
C ALA A 491 -14.97 -28.80 2.25
N LEU A 492 -15.32 -28.92 0.95
CA LEU A 492 -16.55 -29.58 0.49
C LEU A 492 -16.53 -31.11 0.70
N ASN A 493 -15.35 -31.74 0.78
CA ASN A 493 -15.14 -33.18 0.95
C ASN A 493 -14.33 -33.59 2.21
N PRO A 494 -14.84 -33.37 3.44
CA PRO A 494 -14.09 -33.71 4.67
C PRO A 494 -13.87 -35.23 4.89
N ARG A 495 -14.59 -36.11 4.17
CA ARG A 495 -14.47 -37.58 4.33
C ARG A 495 -13.18 -38.19 3.75
N GLN A 496 -12.53 -37.57 2.76
CA GLN A 496 -11.30 -38.12 2.16
C GLN A 496 -10.02 -37.82 2.97
N ASN A 497 -10.05 -36.79 3.83
CA ASN A 497 -8.87 -36.39 4.62
C ASN A 497 -8.58 -37.24 5.86
N GLN A 498 -9.31 -38.33 6.10
CA GLN A 498 -9.01 -39.24 7.22
C GLN A 498 -7.87 -40.23 6.95
N GLN A 499 -7.40 -40.40 5.71
CA GLN A 499 -6.39 -41.44 5.37
C GLN A 499 -5.06 -40.96 4.77
N VAL A 500 -4.89 -39.66 4.46
CA VAL A 500 -3.67 -39.18 3.74
C VAL A 500 -2.73 -38.31 4.60
N THR A 501 -3.02 -38.05 5.87
CA THR A 501 -2.17 -37.17 6.67
C THR A 501 -1.01 -37.90 7.38
N ARG A 502 -0.03 -38.36 6.59
CA ARG A 502 1.34 -38.69 7.04
C ARG A 502 2.39 -37.92 6.25
N SER A 503 2.22 -36.60 6.11
CA SER A 503 3.33 -35.66 5.88
C SER A 503 2.78 -34.23 5.94
N GLY A 504 2.97 -33.57 7.08
CA GLY A 504 2.75 -32.12 7.23
C GLY A 504 1.30 -31.66 7.06
N PHE A 505 0.45 -31.97 8.04
CA PHE A 505 -0.96 -31.54 8.06
C PHE A 505 -1.31 -30.96 9.43
N LEU A 506 -1.89 -29.77 9.42
CA LEU A 506 -2.62 -29.19 10.55
C LEU A 506 -3.74 -30.16 10.94
N SER A 507 -3.57 -30.78 12.11
CA SER A 507 -4.57 -31.67 12.70
C SER A 507 -5.80 -30.87 13.11
N TRP A 508 -6.95 -31.27 12.56
CA TRP A 508 -8.25 -31.04 13.20
C TRP A 508 -8.15 -31.38 14.70
N ILE A 509 -8.48 -30.43 15.57
CA ILE A 509 -8.71 -30.72 16.99
C ILE A 509 -10.05 -31.46 17.09
N PRO A 510 -10.11 -32.70 17.59
CA PRO A 510 -11.36 -33.40 17.83
C PRO A 510 -11.88 -33.09 19.24
N LEU A 511 -13.15 -32.68 19.37
CA LEU A 511 -13.90 -32.77 20.63
C LEU A 511 -15.24 -33.51 20.45
N PRO A 512 -15.73 -34.19 21.50
CA PRO A 512 -16.55 -35.39 21.38
C PRO A 512 -18.05 -35.08 21.28
N SER A 513 -18.58 -35.09 20.07
CA SER A 513 -19.99 -35.45 19.83
C SER A 513 -20.14 -35.96 18.40
N ALA A 514 -19.95 -37.26 18.22
CA ALA A 514 -19.97 -37.97 16.93
C ALA A 514 -21.36 -38.03 16.24
N VAL A 515 -22.31 -37.18 16.63
CA VAL A 515 -23.70 -37.19 16.13
C VAL A 515 -24.02 -35.94 15.32
N THR A 516 -23.26 -34.85 15.44
CA THR A 516 -23.53 -33.57 14.75
C THR A 516 -22.70 -33.34 13.48
N PHE A 517 -21.70 -34.18 13.21
CA PHE A 517 -20.77 -34.03 12.08
C PHE A 517 -21.34 -34.41 10.69
N ALA A 518 -22.57 -34.91 10.62
CA ALA A 518 -23.18 -35.34 9.35
C ALA A 518 -23.94 -34.23 8.60
N GLN A 519 -24.10 -33.02 9.18
CA GLN A 519 -25.04 -32.01 8.68
C GLN A 519 -24.45 -30.90 7.78
N THR A 520 -23.13 -30.81 7.60
CA THR A 520 -22.50 -29.57 7.08
C THR A 520 -21.69 -29.76 5.78
N TYR A 521 -22.26 -30.37 4.73
CA TYR A 521 -21.51 -30.61 3.47
C TYR A 521 -21.52 -29.42 2.50
N TRP A 522 -22.48 -28.49 2.59
CA TRP A 522 -22.66 -27.42 1.58
C TRP A 522 -22.64 -26.00 2.16
N SER A 523 -22.97 -25.83 3.45
CA SER A 523 -23.05 -24.52 4.13
C SER A 523 -21.80 -24.14 4.91
N SER A 524 -20.84 -25.05 5.08
CA SER A 524 -19.64 -24.81 5.90
C SER A 524 -18.64 -23.85 5.25
N LEU A 525 -18.67 -23.73 3.92
CA LEU A 525 -17.65 -23.07 3.11
C LEU A 525 -18.08 -21.93 2.24
N SER A 526 -19.35 -21.90 1.92
CA SER A 526 -19.96 -20.89 1.10
C SER A 526 -19.74 -19.52 1.75
N ILE A 527 -19.12 -18.61 1.01
CA ILE A 527 -19.25 -17.17 1.29
C ILE A 527 -20.73 -16.90 1.39
N ASP A 528 -21.17 -16.34 2.52
CA ASP A 528 -22.58 -16.07 2.77
C ASP A 528 -23.17 -15.33 1.56
N SER A 529 -24.40 -15.69 1.17
CA SER A 529 -25.04 -15.10 -0.01
C SER A 529 -25.13 -13.58 0.10
N SER A 530 -25.25 -13.06 1.32
CA SER A 530 -25.22 -11.62 1.63
C SER A 530 -23.91 -10.91 1.30
N LEU A 531 -22.81 -11.65 1.14
CA LEU A 531 -21.46 -11.13 0.91
C LEU A 531 -21.00 -11.25 -0.55
N LEU A 532 -21.75 -11.98 -1.39
CA LEU A 532 -21.36 -12.30 -2.77
C LEU A 532 -21.12 -11.05 -3.63
N SER A 533 -22.01 -10.08 -3.53
CA SER A 533 -21.93 -8.81 -4.27
C SER A 533 -20.96 -7.81 -3.65
N ARG A 534 -20.65 -7.94 -2.36
CA ARG A 534 -19.71 -7.07 -1.62
C ARG A 534 -18.25 -7.41 -1.94
N TYR A 535 -17.94 -8.69 -2.14
CA TYR A 535 -16.59 -9.18 -2.47
C TYR A 535 -16.63 -9.95 -3.80
N PRO A 536 -16.83 -9.25 -4.92
CA PRO A 536 -17.24 -9.85 -6.18
C PRO A 536 -16.17 -10.76 -6.81
N ILE A 537 -14.88 -10.43 -6.69
CA ILE A 537 -13.82 -11.22 -7.33
C ILE A 537 -13.57 -12.51 -6.56
N VAL A 538 -13.44 -12.45 -5.22
CA VAL A 538 -13.33 -13.68 -4.42
C VAL A 538 -14.56 -14.56 -4.62
N SER A 539 -15.76 -13.97 -4.59
CA SER A 539 -17.01 -14.69 -4.81
C SER A 539 -17.07 -15.34 -6.18
N TYR A 540 -16.59 -14.66 -7.22
CA TYR A 540 -16.50 -15.23 -8.56
C TYR A 540 -15.63 -16.49 -8.60
N TYR A 541 -14.43 -16.46 -8.00
CA TYR A 541 -13.57 -17.67 -7.95
C TYR A 541 -14.22 -18.80 -7.15
N PHE A 542 -14.84 -18.49 -6.00
CA PHE A 542 -15.49 -19.47 -5.14
C PHE A 542 -16.69 -20.15 -5.81
N LEU A 543 -17.58 -19.38 -6.42
CA LEU A 543 -18.74 -19.92 -7.12
C LEU A 543 -18.33 -20.77 -8.33
N ASN A 544 -17.19 -20.48 -8.95
CA ASN A 544 -16.64 -21.35 -9.99
C ASN A 544 -16.15 -22.68 -9.42
N ALA A 545 -15.44 -22.68 -8.29
CA ALA A 545 -15.02 -23.92 -7.63
C ALA A 545 -16.21 -24.77 -7.17
N GLU A 546 -17.27 -24.13 -6.65
CA GLU A 546 -18.52 -24.81 -6.28
C GLU A 546 -19.24 -25.41 -7.49
N ASN A 547 -19.30 -24.69 -8.61
CA ASN A 547 -19.88 -25.21 -9.83
C ASN A 547 -19.10 -26.44 -10.32
N SER A 548 -17.76 -26.40 -10.35
CA SER A 548 -16.95 -27.57 -10.68
C SER A 548 -17.17 -28.75 -9.73
N PHE A 549 -17.35 -28.49 -8.43
CA PHE A 549 -17.70 -29.54 -7.48
C PHE A 549 -19.07 -30.16 -7.75
N GLU A 550 -20.10 -29.35 -8.07
CA GLU A 550 -21.43 -29.86 -8.45
C GLU A 550 -21.38 -30.76 -9.69
N ILE A 551 -20.50 -30.42 -10.62
CA ILE A 551 -20.22 -31.18 -11.84
C ILE A 551 -19.56 -32.51 -11.49
N ASP A 552 -18.50 -32.51 -10.70
CA ASP A 552 -17.75 -33.72 -10.31
C ASP A 552 -18.63 -34.69 -9.53
N GLN A 553 -19.52 -34.17 -8.68
CA GLN A 553 -20.51 -34.97 -7.94
C GLN A 553 -21.74 -35.34 -8.78
N ASN A 554 -21.82 -34.94 -10.05
CA ASN A 554 -22.94 -35.12 -10.96
C ASN A 554 -24.31 -34.64 -10.42
N VAL A 555 -24.31 -33.72 -9.44
CA VAL A 555 -25.53 -33.29 -8.73
C VAL A 555 -26.49 -32.59 -9.68
N LEU A 556 -25.98 -31.62 -10.45
CA LEU A 556 -26.79 -30.85 -11.39
C LEU A 556 -27.23 -31.72 -12.59
N VAL A 557 -26.36 -32.64 -13.02
CA VAL A 557 -26.62 -33.58 -14.12
C VAL A 557 -27.81 -34.47 -13.78
N GLU A 558 -27.79 -35.07 -12.60
CA GLU A 558 -28.86 -35.97 -12.12
C GLU A 558 -30.16 -35.23 -11.90
N LEU A 559 -30.12 -34.03 -11.31
CA LEU A 559 -31.31 -33.19 -11.15
C LEU A 559 -31.95 -32.87 -12.50
N LYS A 560 -31.15 -32.49 -13.51
CA LYS A 560 -31.66 -32.19 -14.85
C LYS A 560 -32.23 -33.44 -15.54
N ALA A 561 -31.58 -34.59 -15.40
CA ALA A 561 -32.08 -35.86 -15.94
C ALA A 561 -33.41 -36.28 -15.29
N GLU A 562 -33.53 -36.20 -13.96
CA GLU A 562 -34.77 -36.50 -13.23
C GLU A 562 -35.90 -35.52 -13.54
N LEU A 563 -35.56 -34.24 -13.78
CA LEU A 563 -36.53 -33.28 -14.28
C LEU A 563 -37.03 -33.77 -15.64
N GLU A 564 -36.17 -34.03 -16.62
CA GLU A 564 -36.59 -34.49 -17.95
C GLU A 564 -37.45 -35.76 -17.92
N LEU A 565 -37.12 -36.73 -17.07
CA LEU A 565 -37.91 -37.95 -16.88
C LEU A 565 -39.26 -37.71 -16.19
N ASN A 566 -39.39 -36.66 -15.40
CA ASN A 566 -40.62 -36.29 -14.68
C ASN A 566 -41.15 -34.90 -15.10
N PRO A 567 -41.80 -34.77 -16.27
CA PRO A 567 -42.29 -33.49 -16.79
C PRO A 567 -43.28 -32.75 -15.88
N SER A 568 -44.08 -33.47 -15.10
CA SER A 568 -45.09 -32.90 -14.19
C SER A 568 -44.60 -32.72 -12.75
N GLY A 569 -43.40 -33.18 -12.43
CA GLY A 569 -42.84 -33.14 -11.08
C GLY A 569 -42.34 -31.74 -10.71
N LYS A 570 -42.63 -31.31 -9.48
CA LYS A 570 -42.12 -30.03 -8.95
C LYS A 570 -40.64 -30.15 -8.58
N VAL A 571 -39.82 -29.18 -8.97
CA VAL A 571 -38.37 -29.16 -8.73
C VAL A 571 -38.01 -29.37 -7.24
N ASP A 572 -38.70 -28.71 -6.31
CA ASP A 572 -38.45 -28.86 -4.87
C ASP A 572 -38.68 -30.28 -4.35
N GLN A 573 -39.63 -31.01 -4.94
CA GLN A 573 -39.94 -32.39 -4.56
C GLN A 573 -38.93 -33.37 -5.14
N ILE A 574 -38.52 -33.18 -6.39
CA ILE A 574 -37.50 -33.98 -7.06
C ILE A 574 -36.16 -33.80 -6.34
N TRP A 575 -35.79 -32.56 -6.03
CA TRP A 575 -34.57 -32.23 -5.30
C TRP A 575 -34.51 -32.89 -3.92
N LYS A 576 -35.60 -32.80 -3.13
CA LYS A 576 -35.67 -33.48 -1.83
C LYS A 576 -35.51 -34.99 -1.94
N LYS A 577 -36.08 -35.62 -2.96
CA LYS A 577 -35.93 -37.07 -3.21
C LYS A 577 -34.48 -37.42 -3.58
N LEU A 578 -33.85 -36.64 -4.46
CA LEU A 578 -32.46 -36.85 -4.88
C LEU A 578 -31.48 -36.75 -3.71
N ILE A 579 -31.62 -35.74 -2.84
CA ILE A 579 -30.80 -35.60 -1.62
C ILE A 579 -30.96 -36.82 -0.73
N GLN A 580 -32.20 -37.27 -0.50
CA GLN A 580 -32.50 -38.42 0.35
C GLN A 580 -31.90 -39.73 -0.22
N GLN A 581 -32.02 -39.94 -1.53
CA GLN A 581 -31.46 -41.11 -2.23
C GLN A 581 -29.92 -41.15 -2.16
N ARG A 582 -29.27 -39.98 -2.22
CA ARG A 582 -27.80 -39.85 -2.14
C ARG A 582 -27.25 -39.85 -0.72
N HIS A 583 -28.11 -39.92 0.30
CA HIS A 583 -27.73 -39.76 1.71
C HIS A 583 -26.93 -38.48 1.99
N TYR A 584 -27.20 -37.41 1.23
CA TYR A 584 -26.64 -36.10 1.49
C TYR A 584 -27.34 -35.46 2.70
N PRO A 585 -26.68 -34.57 3.47
CA PRO A 585 -27.39 -33.73 4.42
C PRO A 585 -28.44 -32.87 3.71
N TYR A 586 -29.35 -32.28 4.48
CA TYR A 586 -30.32 -31.35 3.90
C TYR A 586 -29.60 -30.16 3.24
N ILE A 587 -29.82 -30.00 1.93
CA ILE A 587 -29.28 -28.90 1.13
C ILE A 587 -30.45 -28.12 0.55
N PRO A 588 -30.60 -26.83 0.89
CA PRO A 588 -31.59 -25.98 0.24
C PRO A 588 -31.38 -25.95 -1.27
N LEU A 589 -32.46 -25.96 -2.05
CA LEU A 589 -32.37 -25.85 -3.51
C LEU A 589 -31.64 -24.56 -3.93
N THR A 590 -31.83 -23.47 -3.17
CA THR A 590 -31.18 -22.17 -3.35
C THR A 590 -29.67 -22.18 -3.12
N SER A 591 -29.12 -23.25 -2.56
CA SER A 591 -27.67 -23.41 -2.38
C SER A 591 -26.95 -23.88 -3.65
N LEU A 592 -27.69 -24.30 -4.70
CA LEU A 592 -27.07 -24.65 -5.98
C LEU A 592 -26.43 -23.42 -6.64
N SER A 593 -25.28 -23.65 -7.30
CA SER A 593 -24.46 -22.63 -7.97
C SER A 593 -25.29 -21.72 -8.88
N ILE A 594 -26.25 -22.26 -9.64
CA ILE A 594 -27.12 -21.48 -10.54
C ILE A 594 -27.90 -20.37 -9.82
N TYR A 595 -28.43 -20.63 -8.62
CA TYR A 595 -29.17 -19.62 -7.87
C TYR A 595 -28.22 -18.58 -7.27
N ARG A 596 -27.04 -19.03 -6.81
CA ARG A 596 -26.04 -18.14 -6.23
C ARG A 596 -25.44 -17.18 -7.25
N TRP A 597 -25.16 -17.67 -8.47
CA TRP A 597 -24.79 -16.81 -9.60
C TRP A 597 -25.90 -15.79 -9.90
N GLY A 598 -27.16 -16.22 -9.90
CA GLY A 598 -28.30 -15.33 -10.06
C GLY A 598 -28.39 -14.26 -8.95
N THR A 599 -28.10 -14.63 -7.69
CA THR A 599 -28.15 -13.72 -6.54
C THR A 599 -27.07 -12.67 -6.67
N MET A 600 -25.83 -13.10 -6.94
CA MET A 600 -24.69 -12.21 -7.17
C MET A 600 -24.96 -11.25 -8.33
N ALA A 601 -25.54 -11.74 -9.43
CA ALA A 601 -25.87 -10.91 -10.60
C ALA A 601 -26.99 -9.88 -10.33
N CYS A 602 -27.94 -10.20 -9.45
CA CYS A 602 -29.01 -9.26 -9.08
C CYS A 602 -28.56 -8.17 -8.12
N GLU A 603 -27.63 -8.48 -7.22
CA GLU A 603 -27.19 -7.58 -6.16
C GLU A 603 -25.98 -6.72 -6.56
N MET A 604 -25.19 -7.16 -7.54
CA MET A 604 -24.02 -6.42 -8.02
C MET A 604 -24.43 -5.10 -8.71
N PRO A 605 -23.73 -3.98 -8.45
CA PRO A 605 -23.98 -2.72 -9.14
C PRO A 605 -23.87 -2.85 -10.67
N VAL A 606 -24.79 -2.23 -11.42
CA VAL A 606 -24.80 -2.25 -12.90
C VAL A 606 -23.52 -1.70 -13.55
N SER A 607 -22.82 -0.82 -12.83
CA SER A 607 -21.55 -0.21 -13.25
C SER A 607 -20.31 -1.04 -12.92
N HIS A 608 -20.47 -2.21 -12.29
CA HIS A 608 -19.33 -3.04 -11.88
C HIS A 608 -18.77 -3.84 -13.08
N PRO A 609 -17.46 -3.75 -13.40
CA PRO A 609 -16.88 -4.37 -14.59
C PRO A 609 -17.04 -5.89 -14.69
N LEU A 610 -17.14 -6.60 -13.56
CA LEU A 610 -17.25 -8.06 -13.52
C LEU A 610 -18.65 -8.59 -13.92
N LEU A 611 -19.68 -7.74 -13.90
CA LEU A 611 -21.07 -8.17 -14.06
C LEU A 611 -21.34 -9.01 -15.33
N PRO A 612 -20.77 -8.71 -16.51
CA PRO A 612 -20.92 -9.55 -17.70
C PRO A 612 -20.49 -11.01 -17.48
N LEU A 613 -19.39 -11.24 -16.76
CA LEU A 613 -18.87 -12.59 -16.49
C LEU A 613 -19.75 -13.35 -15.48
N VAL A 614 -20.37 -12.65 -14.54
CA VAL A 614 -21.35 -13.27 -13.61
C VAL A 614 -22.56 -13.79 -14.38
N TRP A 615 -23.06 -13.00 -15.34
CA TRP A 615 -24.13 -13.43 -16.24
C TRP A 615 -23.69 -14.55 -17.18
N GLU A 616 -22.44 -14.55 -17.67
CA GLU A 616 -21.86 -15.65 -18.44
C GLU A 616 -22.02 -16.98 -17.71
N LYS A 617 -21.61 -17.03 -16.43
CA LYS A 617 -21.70 -18.25 -15.63
C LYS A 617 -23.14 -18.68 -15.36
N PHE A 618 -24.03 -17.74 -15.06
CA PHE A 618 -25.46 -18.04 -14.93
C PHE A 618 -26.04 -18.67 -16.21
N PHE A 619 -25.85 -18.02 -17.37
CA PHE A 619 -26.43 -18.49 -18.63
C PHE A 619 -25.77 -19.77 -19.15
N THR A 620 -24.48 -19.99 -18.86
CA THR A 620 -23.81 -21.27 -19.12
C THR A 620 -24.54 -22.42 -18.42
N ILE A 621 -24.91 -22.25 -17.15
CA ILE A 621 -25.63 -23.29 -16.40
C ILE A 621 -27.09 -23.37 -16.83
N TYR A 622 -27.76 -22.23 -17.05
CA TYR A 622 -29.16 -22.16 -17.46
C TYR A 622 -29.40 -22.83 -18.83
N LEU A 623 -28.53 -22.58 -19.81
CA LEU A 623 -28.67 -23.06 -21.19
C LEU A 623 -27.86 -24.35 -21.48
N SER A 624 -27.17 -24.91 -20.48
CA SER A 624 -26.35 -26.12 -20.67
C SER A 624 -27.20 -27.36 -20.99
N LYS A 625 -26.78 -28.07 -22.05
CA LYS A 625 -27.21 -29.42 -22.36
C LYS A 625 -26.31 -30.43 -21.64
N HIS A 626 -26.91 -31.46 -21.05
CA HIS A 626 -26.18 -32.54 -20.39
C HIS A 626 -26.18 -33.79 -21.27
N ASN A 627 -25.10 -34.59 -21.23
CA ASN A 627 -24.90 -35.72 -22.16
C ASN A 627 -26.05 -36.75 -22.13
N ASN A 628 -26.75 -36.86 -21.00
CA ASN A 628 -27.87 -37.78 -20.81
C ASN A 628 -29.24 -37.14 -21.05
N CYS A 629 -29.28 -35.85 -21.38
CA CYS A 629 -30.50 -35.08 -21.60
C CYS A 629 -30.70 -34.76 -23.08
N LEU A 630 -31.90 -35.03 -23.61
CA LEU A 630 -32.25 -34.63 -24.97
C LEU A 630 -32.55 -33.12 -25.00
N HIS A 631 -33.26 -32.63 -23.98
CA HIS A 631 -33.70 -31.24 -23.86
C HIS A 631 -32.84 -30.43 -22.89
N ARG A 632 -32.81 -29.11 -23.07
CA ARG A 632 -32.29 -28.20 -22.04
C ARG A 632 -33.41 -27.94 -21.04
N VAL A 633 -33.20 -28.21 -19.76
CA VAL A 633 -34.25 -28.09 -18.73
C VAL A 633 -33.96 -26.96 -17.72
N GLY A 634 -33.14 -25.97 -18.09
CA GLY A 634 -32.79 -24.85 -17.22
C GLY A 634 -34.00 -24.06 -16.70
N TYR A 635 -34.96 -23.77 -17.57
CA TYR A 635 -36.22 -23.12 -17.19
C TYR A 635 -36.98 -23.87 -16.07
N ARG A 636 -36.86 -25.20 -16.00
CA ARG A 636 -37.55 -26.03 -15.00
C ARG A 636 -37.04 -25.83 -13.59
N LEU A 637 -35.79 -25.38 -13.46
CA LEU A 637 -35.23 -24.98 -12.16
C LEU A 637 -35.98 -23.76 -11.59
N PHE A 638 -36.67 -22.96 -12.43
CA PHE A 638 -37.36 -21.74 -12.02
C PHE A 638 -38.91 -21.83 -12.02
N GLU A 639 -39.47 -23.05 -12.05
CA GLU A 639 -40.94 -23.29 -12.11
C GLU A 639 -41.70 -23.00 -10.81
N SER A 640 -41.05 -23.12 -9.66
CA SER A 640 -41.73 -22.88 -8.37
C SER A 640 -41.94 -21.37 -8.15
N PRO A 641 -43.04 -20.94 -7.50
CA PRO A 641 -43.44 -19.52 -7.45
C PRO A 641 -42.34 -18.57 -6.98
N VAL A 642 -41.53 -19.00 -6.01
CA VAL A 642 -40.39 -18.24 -5.47
C VAL A 642 -39.30 -18.06 -6.53
N GLN A 643 -38.92 -19.11 -7.23
CA GLN A 643 -37.92 -19.06 -8.29
C GLN A 643 -38.44 -18.33 -9.53
N THR A 644 -39.73 -18.41 -9.84
CA THR A 644 -40.33 -17.61 -10.92
C THR A 644 -40.27 -16.11 -10.60
N THR A 645 -40.53 -15.71 -9.35
CA THR A 645 -40.35 -14.31 -8.93
C THR A 645 -38.89 -13.87 -9.02
N PHE A 646 -37.96 -14.77 -8.70
CA PHE A 646 -36.53 -14.51 -8.81
C PHE A 646 -36.05 -14.38 -10.26
N LEU A 647 -36.56 -15.20 -11.19
CA LEU A 647 -36.27 -15.08 -12.62
C LEU A 647 -36.78 -13.74 -13.19
N LYS A 648 -37.94 -13.26 -12.73
CA LYS A 648 -38.45 -11.92 -13.06
C LYS A 648 -37.57 -10.80 -12.48
N GLN A 649 -37.01 -10.99 -11.29
CA GLN A 649 -36.05 -10.05 -10.70
C GLN A 649 -34.75 -10.00 -11.52
N MET A 650 -34.21 -11.15 -11.90
CA MET A 650 -33.04 -11.25 -12.79
C MET A 650 -33.25 -10.51 -14.11
N LYS A 651 -34.41 -10.71 -14.74
CA LYS A 651 -34.78 -9.95 -15.95
C LYS A 651 -34.80 -8.45 -15.71
N ARG A 652 -35.39 -7.97 -14.61
CA ARG A 652 -35.40 -6.53 -14.28
C ARG A 652 -33.98 -5.99 -14.11
N SER A 653 -33.08 -6.73 -13.47
CA SER A 653 -31.67 -6.35 -13.34
C SER A 653 -30.99 -6.19 -14.72
N LEU A 654 -31.22 -7.13 -15.64
CA LEU A 654 -30.71 -7.03 -17.02
C LEU A 654 -31.26 -5.80 -17.76
N CYS A 655 -32.57 -5.52 -17.64
CA CYS A 655 -33.17 -4.33 -18.23
C CYS A 655 -32.58 -3.04 -17.64
N GLN A 656 -32.36 -2.97 -16.32
CA GLN A 656 -31.73 -1.83 -15.65
C GLN A 656 -30.29 -1.62 -16.12
N ALA A 657 -29.51 -2.70 -16.29
CA ALA A 657 -28.16 -2.61 -16.83
C ALA A 657 -28.17 -2.10 -18.29
N CYS A 658 -29.10 -2.61 -19.12
CA CYS A 658 -29.29 -2.12 -20.49
C CYS A 658 -29.62 -0.61 -20.52
N GLU A 659 -30.58 -0.17 -19.71
CA GLU A 659 -31.00 1.23 -19.60
C GLU A 659 -29.85 2.14 -19.12
N TYR A 660 -29.07 1.69 -18.13
CA TYR A 660 -27.89 2.39 -17.64
C TYR A 660 -26.90 2.68 -18.77
N TYR A 661 -26.43 1.65 -19.47
CA TYR A 661 -25.44 1.82 -20.55
C TYR A 661 -26.02 2.55 -21.79
N SER A 662 -27.31 2.40 -22.07
CA SER A 662 -28.01 3.22 -23.09
C SER A 662 -28.02 4.71 -22.74
N SER A 663 -28.18 5.04 -21.45
CA SER A 663 -28.25 6.43 -20.97
C SER A 663 -26.88 7.08 -20.79
N THR A 664 -25.80 6.30 -20.72
CA THR A 664 -24.41 6.78 -20.53
C THR A 664 -23.49 6.34 -21.66
N PRO A 665 -23.67 6.84 -22.90
CA PRO A 665 -22.92 6.39 -24.08
C PRO A 665 -21.43 6.78 -24.04
N THR A 666 -21.02 7.63 -23.11
CA THR A 666 -19.62 8.07 -22.93
C THR A 666 -18.77 7.04 -22.18
N LEU A 667 -19.37 6.02 -21.55
CA LEU A 667 -18.62 4.99 -20.84
C LEU A 667 -17.93 4.01 -21.80
N PRO A 668 -16.79 3.42 -21.41
CA PRO A 668 -16.16 2.33 -22.14
C PRO A 668 -17.15 1.19 -22.42
N TYR A 669 -17.13 0.66 -23.64
CA TYR A 669 -17.99 -0.46 -24.07
C TYR A 669 -19.52 -0.24 -23.94
N ALA A 670 -20.00 0.97 -23.67
CA ALA A 670 -21.42 1.23 -23.37
C ALA A 670 -22.40 0.68 -24.43
N ASN A 671 -22.12 0.92 -25.72
CA ASN A 671 -22.97 0.41 -26.80
C ASN A 671 -22.97 -1.13 -26.87
N GLN A 672 -21.81 -1.76 -26.63
CA GLN A 672 -21.67 -3.22 -26.64
C GLN A 672 -22.40 -3.82 -25.43
N LEU A 673 -22.18 -3.27 -24.23
CA LEU A 673 -22.81 -3.71 -22.99
C LEU A 673 -24.33 -3.51 -23.02
N SER A 674 -24.82 -2.39 -23.53
CA SER A 674 -26.26 -2.15 -23.69
C SER A 674 -26.90 -3.20 -24.59
N THR A 675 -26.28 -3.49 -25.74
CA THR A 675 -26.78 -4.52 -26.67
C THR A 675 -26.74 -5.90 -26.02
N PHE A 676 -25.63 -6.21 -25.34
CA PHE A 676 -25.42 -7.47 -24.64
C PHE A 676 -26.48 -7.73 -23.55
N TYR A 677 -26.71 -6.78 -22.64
CA TYR A 677 -27.73 -6.93 -21.59
C TYR A 677 -29.15 -7.01 -22.15
N HIS A 678 -29.43 -6.32 -23.26
CA HIS A 678 -30.68 -6.48 -23.98
C HIS A 678 -30.85 -7.92 -24.49
N SER A 679 -29.84 -8.47 -25.16
CA SER A 679 -29.84 -9.86 -25.65
C SER A 679 -30.07 -10.86 -24.52
N LEU A 680 -29.35 -10.74 -23.40
CA LEU A 680 -29.53 -11.61 -22.23
C LEU A 680 -30.97 -11.55 -21.67
N SER A 681 -31.59 -10.36 -21.67
CA SER A 681 -32.96 -10.20 -21.18
C SER A 681 -33.98 -10.95 -22.05
N LEU A 682 -33.73 -11.02 -23.36
CA LEU A 682 -34.54 -11.80 -24.31
C LEU A 682 -34.37 -13.31 -24.07
N TRP A 683 -33.17 -13.76 -23.68
CA TRP A 683 -32.91 -15.18 -23.45
C TRP A 683 -33.71 -15.76 -22.28
N ILE A 684 -34.01 -14.95 -21.26
CA ILE A 684 -34.86 -15.37 -20.13
C ILE A 684 -36.30 -15.62 -20.58
N ASP A 685 -36.81 -14.82 -21.52
CA ASP A 685 -38.21 -14.89 -21.99
C ASP A 685 -38.43 -15.91 -23.10
N GLU A 686 -37.36 -16.41 -23.74
CA GLU A 686 -37.47 -17.21 -24.96
C GLU A 686 -37.46 -18.72 -24.66
N PRO A 687 -38.63 -19.37 -24.53
CA PRO A 687 -38.69 -20.80 -24.22
C PRO A 687 -38.06 -21.65 -25.33
N ARG A 688 -38.03 -21.16 -26.59
CA ARG A 688 -37.47 -21.90 -27.72
C ARG A 688 -35.97 -22.16 -27.57
N LEU A 689 -35.23 -21.37 -26.78
CA LEU A 689 -33.81 -21.63 -26.49
C LEU A 689 -33.55 -22.98 -25.82
N HIS A 690 -34.60 -23.58 -25.25
CA HIS A 690 -34.52 -24.88 -24.61
C HIS A 690 -34.83 -26.06 -25.55
N ASP A 691 -35.31 -25.78 -26.76
CA ASP A 691 -35.63 -26.76 -27.78
C ASP A 691 -34.34 -27.35 -28.40
N PRO A 692 -34.18 -28.68 -28.42
CA PRO A 692 -33.03 -29.32 -29.07
C PRO A 692 -32.95 -29.09 -30.59
N GLN A 693 -34.05 -28.74 -31.25
CA GLN A 693 -34.12 -28.53 -32.71
C GLN A 693 -33.96 -27.06 -33.13
N LEU A 694 -33.71 -26.15 -32.18
CA LEU A 694 -33.59 -24.73 -32.50
C LEU A 694 -32.40 -24.44 -33.43
N ASN A 695 -32.67 -23.75 -34.54
CA ASN A 695 -31.62 -23.20 -35.39
C ASN A 695 -31.20 -21.81 -34.89
N ILE A 696 -30.05 -21.74 -34.21
CA ILE A 696 -29.49 -20.50 -33.62
C ILE A 696 -29.29 -19.42 -34.69
N ILE A 697 -28.85 -19.80 -35.89
CA ILE A 697 -28.55 -18.86 -36.98
C ILE A 697 -29.82 -18.16 -37.50
N ALA A 698 -30.98 -18.81 -37.33
CA ALA A 698 -32.27 -18.26 -37.74
C ALA A 698 -32.86 -17.27 -36.73
N LEU A 699 -32.27 -17.10 -35.54
CA LEU A 699 -32.73 -16.13 -34.56
C LEU A 699 -32.42 -14.69 -35.00
N PRO A 700 -33.28 -13.71 -34.64
CA PRO A 700 -33.01 -12.31 -34.90
C PRO A 700 -31.69 -11.85 -34.30
N LYS A 701 -31.00 -10.90 -34.95
CA LYS A 701 -29.69 -10.37 -34.49
C LYS A 701 -29.68 -9.86 -33.05
N GLN A 702 -30.83 -9.42 -32.53
CA GLN A 702 -31.00 -8.96 -31.14
C GLN A 702 -30.72 -10.06 -30.11
N TYR A 703 -30.70 -11.33 -30.50
CA TYR A 703 -30.37 -12.47 -29.63
C TYR A 703 -28.86 -12.71 -29.48
N ASP A 704 -27.99 -11.99 -30.19
CA ASP A 704 -26.54 -12.22 -30.17
C ASP A 704 -26.19 -13.71 -30.41
N ASN A 705 -26.46 -14.16 -31.64
CA ASN A 705 -26.35 -15.56 -32.04
C ASN A 705 -24.95 -16.13 -31.82
N GLU A 706 -23.90 -15.31 -31.93
CA GLU A 706 -22.50 -15.72 -31.72
C GLU A 706 -22.28 -16.15 -30.27
N ARG A 707 -22.68 -15.32 -29.30
CA ARG A 707 -22.55 -15.66 -27.87
C ARG A 707 -23.45 -16.82 -27.45
N LEU A 708 -24.66 -16.94 -28.03
CA LEU A 708 -25.53 -18.10 -27.82
C LEU A 708 -24.88 -19.41 -28.30
N GLU A 709 -24.30 -19.41 -29.49
CA GLU A 709 -23.60 -20.57 -30.04
C GLU A 709 -22.43 -20.99 -29.15
N HIS A 710 -21.67 -20.01 -28.63
CA HIS A 710 -20.60 -20.27 -27.67
C HIS A 710 -21.07 -20.93 -26.38
N LEU A 711 -22.24 -20.55 -25.84
CA LEU A 711 -22.82 -21.20 -24.66
C LEU A 711 -23.35 -22.61 -24.97
N PHE A 712 -23.92 -22.80 -26.16
CA PHE A 712 -24.48 -24.10 -26.56
C PHE A 712 -23.41 -25.16 -26.78
N ASN A 713 -22.23 -24.71 -27.23
CA ASN A 713 -21.04 -25.54 -27.44
C ASN A 713 -20.07 -25.48 -26.26
N ALA A 714 -20.40 -24.76 -25.18
CA ALA A 714 -19.55 -24.66 -24.00
C ALA A 714 -19.55 -25.98 -23.23
N ASP A 715 -18.35 -26.50 -22.94
CA ASP A 715 -18.22 -27.45 -21.85
C ASP A 715 -18.29 -26.67 -20.52
N TYR A 716 -19.44 -26.73 -19.84
CA TYR A 716 -19.66 -26.11 -18.53
C TYR A 716 -18.71 -26.63 -17.45
N ARG A 717 -17.95 -27.70 -17.75
CA ARG A 717 -16.97 -28.34 -16.88
C ARG A 717 -15.58 -27.71 -16.95
N ILE A 718 -15.33 -26.84 -17.94
CA ILE A 718 -14.03 -26.17 -18.10
C ILE A 718 -14.14 -24.74 -17.57
N PHE A 719 -13.23 -24.37 -16.67
CA PHE A 719 -13.05 -22.97 -16.25
C PHE A 719 -12.39 -22.19 -17.40
N ASP A 720 -13.23 -21.68 -18.29
CA ASP A 720 -12.84 -20.77 -19.37
C ASP A 720 -13.60 -19.46 -19.19
N ILE A 721 -12.92 -18.32 -19.43
CA ILE A 721 -13.50 -16.98 -19.34
C ILE A 721 -13.70 -16.51 -20.78
N LYS A 722 -14.96 -16.45 -21.23
CA LYS A 722 -15.25 -16.27 -22.65
C LYS A 722 -15.59 -14.85 -23.03
N TRP A 723 -16.12 -14.05 -22.11
CA TRP A 723 -16.57 -12.68 -22.40
C TRP A 723 -15.70 -11.61 -21.74
N LEU A 724 -14.40 -11.88 -21.60
CA LEU A 724 -13.44 -10.95 -20.98
C LEU A 724 -13.36 -9.61 -21.73
N GLU A 725 -13.66 -9.60 -23.03
CA GLU A 725 -13.69 -8.39 -23.86
C GLU A 725 -14.75 -7.37 -23.43
N LEU A 726 -15.74 -7.79 -22.64
CA LEU A 726 -16.78 -6.92 -22.06
C LEU A 726 -16.38 -6.32 -20.70
N VAL A 727 -15.22 -6.71 -20.15
CA VAL A 727 -14.76 -6.29 -18.81
C VAL A 727 -13.78 -5.13 -18.92
N ASP A 728 -14.11 -4.02 -18.28
CA ASP A 728 -13.20 -2.89 -18.13
C ASP A 728 -12.14 -3.16 -17.05
N LEU A 729 -11.08 -3.88 -17.42
CA LEU A 729 -9.92 -4.15 -16.55
C LEU A 729 -9.21 -2.86 -16.11
N ARG A 730 -9.29 -1.81 -16.92
CA ARG A 730 -8.68 -0.51 -16.61
C ARG A 730 -9.39 0.16 -15.44
N GLN A 731 -10.72 0.18 -15.46
CA GLN A 731 -11.52 0.71 -14.34
C GLN A 731 -11.21 -0.02 -13.03
N MET A 732 -11.08 -1.36 -13.08
CA MET A 732 -10.72 -2.16 -11.89
C MET A 732 -9.34 -1.76 -11.35
N TYR A 733 -8.35 -1.63 -12.22
CA TYR A 733 -6.99 -1.25 -11.83
C TYR A 733 -6.90 0.19 -11.28
N GLU A 734 -7.57 1.15 -11.93
CA GLU A 734 -7.61 2.54 -11.47
C GLU A 734 -8.27 2.67 -10.09
N THR A 735 -9.30 1.84 -9.81
CA THR A 735 -9.94 1.77 -8.50
C THR A 735 -8.97 1.28 -7.42
N LEU A 736 -8.17 0.24 -7.71
CA LEU A 736 -7.13 -0.25 -6.80
C LEU A 736 -6.04 0.79 -6.52
N ILE A 737 -5.55 1.48 -7.56
CA ILE A 737 -4.55 2.53 -7.41
C ILE A 737 -5.10 3.67 -6.55
N LYS A 738 -6.33 4.12 -6.83
CA LYS A 738 -6.97 5.19 -6.07
C LYS A 738 -7.11 4.80 -4.59
N PHE A 739 -7.63 3.62 -4.31
CA PHE A 739 -7.73 3.08 -2.96
C PHE A 739 -6.36 3.02 -2.25
N THR A 740 -5.33 2.52 -2.95
CA THR A 740 -3.98 2.40 -2.41
C THR A 740 -3.38 3.77 -2.09
N ASN A 741 -3.52 4.74 -3.00
CA ASN A 741 -2.99 6.10 -2.79
C ASN A 741 -3.71 6.87 -1.68
N GLU A 742 -5.02 6.64 -1.50
CA GLU A 742 -5.81 7.30 -0.44
C GLU A 742 -5.41 6.82 0.96
N LEU A 743 -5.03 5.55 1.12
CA LEU A 743 -4.77 4.94 2.42
C LEU A 743 -3.28 4.72 2.72
N TRP A 744 -2.50 4.33 1.72
CA TRP A 744 -1.08 4.00 1.83
C TRP A 744 -0.19 5.05 1.16
N SER A 745 -0.58 6.32 1.24
CA SER A 745 0.31 7.39 0.85
C SER A 745 1.55 7.40 1.77
N ARG A 746 2.69 6.87 1.29
CA ARG A 746 3.95 7.62 1.42
C ARG A 746 3.53 9.05 1.05
N LYS A 747 3.51 10.02 1.96
CA LYS A 747 3.02 11.38 1.65
C LYS A 747 3.85 11.97 0.50
N ARG A 748 3.52 11.60 -0.74
CA ARG A 748 3.92 12.25 -1.98
C ARG A 748 3.06 13.48 -2.00
N THR A 749 3.63 14.61 -1.62
CA THR A 749 3.03 15.90 -1.89
C THR A 749 2.71 15.97 -3.37
N ILE A 750 1.41 16.15 -3.62
CA ILE A 750 0.78 16.34 -4.91
C ILE A 750 1.47 17.51 -5.62
N ASN A 751 1.99 17.25 -6.81
CA ASN A 751 2.09 18.26 -7.87
C ASN A 751 1.24 17.75 -9.04
N ASP A 752 0.06 18.33 -9.18
CA ASP A 752 -1.09 17.81 -9.93
C ASP A 752 -0.96 17.77 -11.47
N ASN A 753 0.23 17.90 -12.05
CA ASN A 753 0.36 18.03 -13.53
C ASN A 753 1.09 16.89 -14.25
N ASN A 754 1.78 15.97 -13.55
CA ASN A 754 2.61 14.94 -14.23
C ASN A 754 2.15 13.48 -14.05
N ASN A 755 1.21 13.19 -13.14
CA ASN A 755 0.77 11.80 -12.87
C ASN A 755 -0.05 11.18 -14.01
N ASN A 756 -0.75 12.00 -14.81
CA ASN A 756 -1.56 11.49 -15.93
C ASN A 756 -0.72 10.90 -17.08
N GLN A 757 0.60 11.18 -17.17
CA GLN A 757 1.43 10.60 -18.22
C GLN A 757 2.11 9.30 -17.78
N ARG A 758 2.58 9.21 -16.53
CA ARG A 758 3.21 7.97 -16.00
C ARG A 758 2.20 6.87 -15.70
N SER A 759 1.01 7.20 -15.17
CA SER A 759 -0.06 6.20 -14.97
C SER A 759 -0.51 5.60 -16.31
N ASN A 760 -0.68 6.44 -17.33
CA ASN A 760 -1.04 5.99 -18.68
C ASN A 760 0.07 5.15 -19.34
N ALA A 761 1.36 5.43 -19.11
CA ALA A 761 2.46 4.65 -19.68
C ALA A 761 2.60 3.25 -19.06
N ASN A 762 2.45 3.15 -17.73
CA ASN A 762 2.44 1.86 -17.03
C ASN A 762 1.17 1.05 -17.36
N LEU A 763 -0.01 1.71 -17.39
CA LEU A 763 -1.26 1.11 -17.89
C LEU A 763 -1.09 0.56 -19.31
N GLN A 764 -0.51 1.32 -20.22
CA GLN A 764 -0.34 0.88 -21.61
C GLN A 764 0.56 -0.35 -21.70
N ARG A 765 1.62 -0.48 -20.88
CA ARG A 765 2.45 -1.69 -20.85
C ARG A 765 1.74 -2.89 -20.22
N SER A 766 0.99 -2.70 -19.12
CA SER A 766 0.23 -3.78 -18.50
C SER A 766 -0.91 -4.25 -19.41
N ILE A 767 -1.67 -3.32 -20.01
CA ILE A 767 -2.74 -3.64 -20.97
C ILE A 767 -2.15 -4.29 -22.24
N MET A 768 -0.99 -3.82 -22.73
CA MET A 768 -0.32 -4.47 -23.87
C MET A 768 0.12 -5.89 -23.53
N THR A 769 0.70 -6.15 -22.36
CA THR A 769 1.08 -7.51 -21.97
C THR A 769 -0.11 -8.45 -21.77
N SER A 770 -1.24 -7.97 -21.22
CA SER A 770 -2.48 -8.73 -21.13
C SER A 770 -3.15 -8.96 -22.50
N SER A 771 -3.11 -7.96 -23.38
CA SER A 771 -3.67 -8.04 -24.74
C SER A 771 -2.83 -8.91 -25.67
N GLN A 772 -1.49 -8.86 -25.58
CA GLN A 772 -0.59 -9.76 -26.32
C GLN A 772 -0.83 -11.23 -25.91
N LYS A 773 -1.01 -11.49 -24.61
CA LYS A 773 -1.35 -12.83 -24.10
C LYS A 773 -2.73 -13.31 -24.58
N LEU A 774 -3.72 -12.41 -24.66
CA LEU A 774 -5.02 -12.70 -25.28
C LEU A 774 -4.89 -13.04 -26.76
N ILE A 775 -4.04 -12.31 -27.51
CA ILE A 775 -3.75 -12.61 -28.92
C ILE A 775 -3.03 -13.95 -29.07
N ASP A 776 -2.12 -14.32 -28.15
CA ASP A 776 -1.44 -15.62 -28.14
C ASP A 776 -2.39 -16.77 -27.73
N LEU A 777 -3.36 -16.53 -26.85
CA LEU A 777 -4.42 -17.48 -26.50
C LEU A 777 -5.38 -17.69 -27.68
N VAL A 778 -5.84 -16.61 -28.31
CA VAL A 778 -6.75 -16.65 -29.48
C VAL A 778 -6.06 -17.27 -30.70
N SER A 779 -4.77 -17.00 -30.92
CA SER A 779 -4.02 -17.56 -32.05
C SER A 779 -3.69 -19.05 -31.89
N ASN A 780 -3.58 -19.55 -30.65
CA ASN A 780 -3.43 -20.97 -30.37
C ASN A 780 -4.75 -21.76 -30.48
N VAL A 781 -5.90 -21.10 -30.34
CA VAL A 781 -7.24 -21.69 -30.54
C VAL A 781 -7.63 -21.75 -32.03
N GLN A 782 -7.04 -20.91 -32.89
CA GLN A 782 -7.37 -20.83 -34.32
C GLN A 782 -6.58 -21.78 -35.24
N ARG A 783 -5.73 -22.69 -34.74
CA ARG A 783 -5.11 -23.73 -35.58
C ARG A 783 -5.99 -24.99 -35.59
N PRO A 784 -6.69 -25.33 -36.70
CA PRO A 784 -7.26 -26.66 -36.83
C PRO A 784 -6.09 -27.65 -36.90
N ALA A 785 -6.17 -28.71 -36.11
CA ALA A 785 -5.28 -29.86 -36.21
C ALA A 785 -5.40 -30.48 -37.62
N THR A 786 -4.56 -30.03 -38.55
CA THR A 786 -4.39 -30.69 -39.84
C THR A 786 -3.32 -31.77 -39.70
N ASN A 787 -3.76 -33.01 -39.86
CA ASN A 787 -2.95 -34.21 -40.04
C ASN A 787 -1.66 -33.99 -40.82
N SER A 788 -0.52 -34.36 -40.24
CA SER A 788 0.68 -34.73 -41.01
C SER A 788 1.33 -35.98 -40.43
N LYS A 789 1.00 -37.09 -41.09
CA LYS A 789 1.75 -38.32 -41.35
C LYS A 789 3.09 -38.52 -40.64
N ILE A 790 3.17 -39.72 -40.06
CA ILE A 790 4.35 -40.55 -39.81
C ILE A 790 5.37 -40.44 -40.96
N THR A 791 6.60 -40.06 -40.63
CA THR A 791 7.82 -40.52 -41.34
C THR A 791 8.93 -40.75 -40.33
N VAL A 792 9.32 -42.01 -40.23
CA VAL A 792 10.54 -42.52 -39.59
C VAL A 792 11.75 -42.07 -40.43
N THR A 793 12.84 -41.60 -39.80
CA THR A 793 14.23 -42.13 -39.93
C THR A 793 15.29 -41.25 -39.25
N ASN A 794 16.05 -41.91 -38.36
CA ASN A 794 17.52 -41.93 -38.21
C ASN A 794 18.36 -40.73 -37.74
N THR A 795 18.96 -40.96 -36.55
CA THR A 795 20.39 -40.86 -36.16
C THR A 795 21.19 -39.58 -36.41
N GLU A 796 21.72 -39.02 -35.31
CA GLU A 796 23.13 -38.62 -35.07
C GLU A 796 23.19 -38.06 -33.63
N GLN A 797 23.70 -38.82 -32.64
CA GLN A 797 25.09 -38.86 -32.13
C GLN A 797 25.62 -37.54 -31.54
N ILE A 798 26.52 -37.71 -30.55
CA ILE A 798 27.35 -36.75 -29.80
C ILE A 798 26.70 -36.33 -28.45
N SER A 799 27.31 -36.44 -27.26
CA SER A 799 28.32 -37.33 -26.65
C SER A 799 28.51 -36.78 -25.22
N ILE A 800 28.33 -37.59 -24.17
CA ILE A 800 28.67 -37.23 -22.78
C ILE A 800 30.06 -37.80 -22.47
N PRO A 801 31.04 -37.03 -21.94
CA PRO A 801 32.26 -37.62 -21.42
C PRO A 801 32.11 -37.92 -19.92
N ASN A 802 32.13 -39.21 -19.59
CA ASN A 802 32.34 -39.72 -18.23
C ASN A 802 33.68 -40.47 -18.21
N HIS A 803 34.64 -39.96 -17.45
CA HIS A 803 35.66 -40.77 -16.77
C HIS A 803 35.69 -40.26 -15.32
N GLN A 804 35.14 -40.99 -14.33
CA GLN A 804 35.80 -42.09 -13.60
C GLN A 804 37.21 -41.68 -13.13
N ARG A 805 37.59 -41.73 -11.85
CA ARG A 805 37.21 -42.67 -10.78
C ARG A 805 37.85 -42.27 -9.44
N LEU A 806 37.15 -42.60 -8.35
CA LEU A 806 37.66 -43.12 -7.05
C LEU A 806 38.52 -42.21 -6.15
N ARG A 807 37.88 -41.65 -5.12
CA ARG A 807 37.96 -42.14 -3.74
C ARG A 807 36.77 -41.70 -2.91
#